data_AF-A0A1C0BV10-F1
#
_entry.id   AF-A0A1C0BV10-F1
#
_cell.length_a   1.000
_cell.length_b   1.000
_cell.length_c   1.000
_cell.angle_alpha   90.00
_cell.angle_beta   90.00
_cell.angle_gamma   90.00
#
_symmetry.space_group_name_H-M   'P 1'
#
loop_
_entity.id
_entity.type
_entity.pdbx_description
1 polymer ?
#
loop_
_entity_poly.entity_id
_entity_poly.type
_entity_poly.pdbx_seq_one_letter_code
_entity_poly.pdbx_strand_id
1 'polypeptide(L)'
;MNQIVPYIKETNTVRMWGGLTWINDGKTQIIDEAIENVEMNLWSSGWADGIEMYDMGYKLINTIDSYNYMVPNGGMGRGAYGDLLNINSVFNNFEANLVATRSSGWKYIPSGDDQALGAVFAIWSDNIDKHASGLDESDYFYRFFDALPVYAEKTWAATGKEKGTIDNLTTIASNVGIGPRTNPYFQLESKTDELATYTFGDLSDTSGNNRDILENKAKLDEDALVLDQKKSYVETPITKVGKGNELSFDITMNKVGKPGQVIFESDAAYGTQDIRIMESGKLGFTRELYDYEFDYTLPVGKNVNIRIVSKQQKTELHVNGKFIGNAVGKYFHNDILKKENLTNASFNIPIQRIGSKTNAVQATIDNVKVSKTHSVDTYNKSAWAGQTNTETIYNDVEGRLSYAFDNNASSIWHSNWKGATDKLTGNNTFYAEIDMNETYTINSFSFTPRTDTNSGLVTKADLFVKASNDEEWIQVAEDALFAADRSQKTFYFDEQDVRYIKFVAKSSNDGWVAVSEFDVASIPKSQMNVYVDYTGEGTVDGTGQYDAGTEVTLTATPAKGYVFIGWIDFSDTVISTDSTLTFTVNANTNLEARFTREAYVVDIDGTEYLVPVGEGLDLPRPQKPGYEFDGYYEGDTKVDVAKPFENDVNLSTKFVPYSVEIKIEDTSHGSVEVTRNEDGSVTINALPSNGYVFKSWSISERTRDEATVVTDNPYTFIPTMHTIVNVTFEKDETESTDVQKTALKLFIDMMDENVTLGYVDELIGPAKTEVLEALAEAKTIYEKVDATEEEVNASVIRLSEAFTYLSLVKGDLTLLQQLYDTCNALDLDKYHNGATKELFIEALEYAYGILTLEGGALQPEIDEALENLNTTYAGLVSKPDKSLLAYLINVANSKSSMHERYTETSYAALVEALSKSQVVYDNPEATKAEVEKQVSDLSMAISSLRLKVDRSYLEEKVKAIKSISYDMYTEASVTKLMEAIEKVEAFLITPEGDAQQEANMMLELSKILDEAVYGLEKKANGDASHTKPNHPDYVISNPSVDTKDGSSTKPSKNVNSGDETQSGTLGLICISSLLGVMILLFKKKKERI
;
A
#
# COMPACT_ATOMS: atom_id res chain seq x y z
N MET A 1 46.33 -3.12 -15.06
CA MET A 1 46.62 -4.49 -14.56
C MET A 1 47.90 -4.53 -13.73
N ASN A 2 49.05 -4.08 -14.26
CA ASN A 2 50.39 -4.06 -13.64
C ASN A 2 50.55 -3.47 -12.21
N GLN A 3 49.50 -2.91 -11.61
CA GLN A 3 49.50 -2.41 -10.23
C GLN A 3 48.55 -3.24 -9.34
N ILE A 4 47.29 -3.34 -9.75
CA ILE A 4 46.25 -4.04 -8.97
C ILE A 4 46.46 -5.55 -8.88
N VAL A 5 47.01 -6.20 -9.92
CA VAL A 5 47.24 -7.66 -9.89
C VAL A 5 48.36 -8.05 -8.93
N PRO A 6 49.58 -7.46 -8.98
CA PRO A 6 50.59 -7.66 -7.93
C PRO A 6 50.07 -7.40 -6.52
N TYR A 7 49.38 -6.26 -6.31
CA TYR A 7 48.84 -5.88 -5.00
C TYR A 7 47.87 -6.91 -4.41
N ILE A 8 46.96 -7.48 -5.22
CA ILE A 8 46.06 -8.55 -4.75
C ILE A 8 46.86 -9.86 -4.51
N LYS A 9 47.84 -10.17 -5.36
CA LYS A 9 48.72 -11.36 -5.24
C LYS A 9 49.53 -11.40 -3.95
N GLU A 10 49.74 -10.28 -3.27
CA GLU A 10 50.36 -10.25 -1.92
C GLU A 10 49.55 -11.06 -0.88
N THR A 11 48.24 -11.26 -1.11
CA THR A 11 47.33 -11.87 -0.13
C THR A 11 46.41 -12.96 -0.71
N ASN A 12 46.13 -12.97 -2.01
CA ASN A 12 45.11 -13.81 -2.64
C ASN A 12 45.52 -14.29 -4.04
N THR A 13 45.06 -15.47 -4.45
CA THR A 13 45.08 -15.86 -5.87
C THR A 13 44.18 -14.92 -6.67
N VAL A 14 44.68 -14.39 -7.78
CA VAL A 14 43.90 -13.48 -8.65
C VAL A 14 43.18 -14.27 -9.73
N ARG A 15 41.87 -14.04 -9.85
CA ARG A 15 41.07 -14.35 -11.03
C ARG A 15 40.51 -13.05 -11.63
N MET A 16 40.53 -12.93 -12.96
CA MET A 16 40.00 -11.75 -13.66
C MET A 16 39.19 -12.11 -14.91
N TRP A 17 38.28 -11.22 -15.30
CA TRP A 17 37.65 -11.27 -16.62
C TRP A 17 38.67 -10.87 -17.69
N GLY A 18 38.80 -11.69 -18.74
CA GLY A 18 39.72 -11.39 -19.85
C GLY A 18 39.29 -10.14 -20.63
N GLY A 19 40.21 -9.21 -20.84
CA GLY A 19 39.94 -7.97 -21.60
C GLY A 19 41.12 -7.45 -22.41
N LEU A 20 42.27 -8.12 -22.35
CA LEU A 20 43.56 -7.60 -22.83
C LEU A 20 43.61 -7.48 -24.36
N THR A 21 42.93 -8.35 -25.09
CA THR A 21 42.82 -8.26 -26.56
C THR A 21 42.07 -7.00 -27.01
N TRP A 22 41.07 -6.55 -26.25
CA TRP A 22 40.30 -5.34 -26.58
C TRP A 22 40.98 -4.06 -26.10
N ILE A 23 41.50 -4.04 -24.87
CA ILE A 23 42.10 -2.84 -24.28
C ILE A 23 43.58 -2.64 -24.65
N ASN A 24 44.12 -3.42 -25.59
CA ASN A 24 45.49 -3.31 -26.07
C ASN A 24 45.72 -1.95 -26.78
N ASP A 25 46.52 -1.09 -26.16
CA ASP A 25 46.90 0.23 -26.67
C ASP A 25 48.14 0.20 -27.60
N GLY A 26 48.75 -0.97 -27.77
CA GLY A 26 50.00 -1.19 -28.51
C GLY A 26 51.25 -0.59 -27.84
N LYS A 27 51.16 -0.12 -26.58
CA LYS A 27 52.19 0.65 -25.88
C LYS A 27 52.51 0.11 -24.49
N THR A 28 51.48 -0.28 -23.74
CA THR A 28 51.59 -0.71 -22.34
C THR A 28 51.87 -2.20 -22.26
N GLN A 29 53.15 -2.57 -22.10
CA GLN A 29 53.53 -3.96 -21.82
C GLN A 29 52.95 -4.41 -20.47
N ILE A 30 52.27 -5.57 -20.46
CA ILE A 30 51.88 -6.24 -19.22
C ILE A 30 53.11 -6.90 -18.61
N ILE A 31 53.34 -6.67 -17.31
CA ILE A 31 54.50 -7.25 -16.59
C ILE A 31 54.24 -8.71 -16.22
N ASP A 32 55.30 -9.53 -16.20
CA ASP A 32 55.25 -10.97 -15.88
C ASP A 32 54.51 -11.26 -14.57
N GLU A 33 54.71 -10.44 -13.53
CA GLU A 33 54.03 -10.57 -12.23
C GLU A 33 52.51 -10.41 -12.32
N ALA A 34 52.00 -9.68 -13.33
CA ALA A 34 50.57 -9.52 -13.59
C ALA A 34 49.98 -10.63 -14.48
N ILE A 35 50.79 -11.60 -14.89
CA ILE A 35 50.41 -12.77 -15.70
C ILE A 35 50.60 -14.07 -14.91
N GLU A 36 51.77 -14.23 -14.29
CA GLU A 36 52.19 -15.48 -13.66
C GLU A 36 51.21 -15.91 -12.55
N ASN A 37 50.69 -17.13 -12.65
CA ASN A 37 49.70 -17.69 -11.70
C ASN A 37 48.40 -16.87 -11.56
N VAL A 38 48.03 -16.10 -12.58
CA VAL A 38 46.73 -15.40 -12.66
C VAL A 38 45.73 -16.25 -13.45
N GLU A 39 44.53 -16.41 -12.88
CA GLU A 39 43.42 -17.08 -13.53
C GLU A 39 42.61 -16.08 -14.39
N MET A 40 42.13 -16.51 -15.56
CA MET A 40 41.37 -15.65 -16.46
C MET A 40 40.12 -16.33 -17.01
N ASN A 41 38.97 -15.70 -16.80
CA ASN A 41 37.72 -16.09 -17.47
C ASN A 41 37.73 -15.59 -18.93
N LEU A 42 37.80 -16.53 -19.87
CA LEU A 42 37.63 -16.27 -21.30
C LEU A 42 36.14 -16.14 -21.62
N TRP A 43 35.61 -14.92 -21.50
CA TRP A 43 34.17 -14.67 -21.58
C TRP A 43 33.67 -14.17 -22.93
N SER A 44 34.51 -13.47 -23.70
CA SER A 44 34.16 -13.00 -25.04
C SER A 44 35.42 -12.91 -25.90
N SER A 45 35.39 -13.51 -27.09
CA SER A 45 36.57 -13.57 -27.99
C SER A 45 37.00 -12.21 -28.54
N GLY A 46 36.12 -11.21 -28.52
CA GLY A 46 36.48 -9.83 -28.86
C GLY A 46 37.29 -9.14 -27.76
N TRP A 47 37.09 -9.56 -26.50
CA TRP A 47 37.74 -9.01 -25.30
C TRP A 47 39.00 -9.77 -24.90
N ALA A 48 38.98 -11.09 -25.04
CA ALA A 48 40.10 -11.99 -24.81
C ALA A 48 40.11 -13.10 -25.87
N ASP A 49 41.03 -12.99 -26.82
CA ASP A 49 41.35 -14.08 -27.74
C ASP A 49 42.01 -15.21 -26.93
N GLY A 50 41.38 -16.39 -26.93
CA GLY A 50 41.81 -17.48 -26.06
C GLY A 50 43.19 -18.05 -26.38
N ILE A 51 43.70 -17.88 -27.61
CA ILE A 51 45.08 -18.24 -27.94
C ILE A 51 46.05 -17.14 -27.54
N GLU A 52 45.69 -15.87 -27.73
CA GLU A 52 46.52 -14.75 -27.23
C GLU A 52 46.73 -14.85 -25.71
N MET A 53 45.67 -15.12 -24.93
CA MET A 53 45.78 -15.24 -23.48
C MET A 53 46.53 -16.51 -23.04
N TYR A 54 46.44 -17.60 -23.80
CA TYR A 54 47.23 -18.83 -23.58
C TYR A 54 48.72 -18.59 -23.86
N ASP A 55 49.05 -17.99 -25.02
CA ASP A 55 50.42 -17.68 -25.42
C ASP A 55 51.08 -16.64 -24.48
N MET A 56 50.27 -15.77 -23.85
CA MET A 56 50.74 -14.86 -22.79
C MET A 56 51.13 -15.58 -21.49
N GLY A 57 50.54 -16.74 -21.16
CA GLY A 57 50.85 -17.50 -19.93
C GLY A 57 49.76 -17.50 -18.84
N TYR A 58 48.51 -17.10 -19.16
CA TYR A 58 47.41 -17.09 -18.18
C TYR A 58 46.80 -18.47 -17.94
N LYS A 59 46.29 -18.72 -16.73
CA LYS A 59 45.51 -19.93 -16.43
C LYS A 59 44.04 -19.72 -16.80
N LEU A 60 43.60 -20.35 -17.88
CA LEU A 60 42.34 -20.08 -18.56
C LEU A 60 41.18 -20.90 -18.00
N ILE A 61 40.07 -20.22 -17.74
CA ILE A 61 38.77 -20.81 -17.46
C ILE A 61 37.85 -20.43 -18.62
N ASN A 62 37.35 -21.42 -19.35
CA ASN A 62 36.48 -21.19 -20.49
C ASN A 62 35.08 -20.78 -20.00
N THR A 63 34.68 -19.53 -20.28
CA THR A 63 33.41 -18.94 -19.83
C THR A 63 32.71 -18.26 -21.01
N ILE A 64 32.95 -18.76 -22.23
CA ILE A 64 32.64 -18.07 -23.48
C ILE A 64 31.13 -17.84 -23.65
N ASP A 65 30.75 -16.58 -23.83
CA ASP A 65 29.37 -16.11 -23.88
C ASP A 65 28.45 -16.90 -24.82
N SER A 66 28.93 -17.23 -26.01
CA SER A 66 28.22 -18.02 -27.03
C SER A 66 27.74 -19.41 -26.60
N TYR A 67 28.26 -19.98 -25.50
CA TYR A 67 27.80 -21.25 -24.92
C TYR A 67 27.42 -21.15 -23.44
N ASN A 68 28.06 -20.24 -22.70
CA ASN A 68 28.15 -20.29 -21.24
C ASN A 68 27.42 -19.15 -20.55
N TYR A 69 26.88 -18.16 -21.28
CA TYR A 69 26.14 -17.02 -20.71
C TYR A 69 24.63 -17.22 -20.80
N MET A 70 23.97 -17.11 -19.66
CA MET A 70 22.51 -17.08 -19.50
C MET A 70 22.11 -15.73 -18.91
N VAL A 71 21.05 -15.13 -19.45
CA VAL A 71 20.47 -13.86 -18.96
C VAL A 71 18.97 -14.06 -18.72
N PRO A 72 18.57 -14.51 -17.50
CA PRO A 72 17.18 -14.83 -17.22
C PRO A 72 16.23 -13.66 -17.40
N ASN A 73 15.16 -13.86 -18.17
CA ASN A 73 14.09 -12.90 -18.45
C ASN A 73 12.68 -13.48 -18.26
N GLY A 74 12.60 -14.80 -18.08
CA GLY A 74 11.37 -15.55 -17.87
C GLY A 74 10.73 -16.17 -19.12
N GLY A 75 11.16 -15.79 -20.32
CA GLY A 75 10.57 -16.24 -21.58
C GLY A 75 10.94 -17.66 -22.05
N MET A 76 11.65 -18.45 -21.24
CA MET A 76 12.07 -19.84 -21.47
C MET A 76 12.92 -20.10 -22.74
N GLY A 77 13.32 -19.06 -23.46
CA GLY A 77 14.15 -19.15 -24.66
C GLY A 77 15.55 -19.68 -24.38
N ARG A 78 15.98 -20.70 -25.14
CA ARG A 78 17.29 -21.35 -25.01
C ARG A 78 18.33 -20.78 -25.98
N GLY A 79 19.43 -20.22 -25.47
CA GLY A 79 20.49 -19.64 -26.31
C GLY A 79 21.61 -18.96 -25.52
N ALA A 80 22.59 -18.41 -26.24
CA ALA A 80 23.56 -17.48 -25.67
C ALA A 80 22.84 -16.20 -25.23
N TYR A 81 23.09 -15.73 -24.01
CA TYR A 81 22.31 -14.66 -23.36
C TYR A 81 20.80 -14.96 -23.31
N GLY A 82 20.40 -16.24 -23.42
CA GLY A 82 19.02 -16.69 -23.32
C GLY A 82 18.55 -16.84 -21.88
N ASP A 83 17.25 -17.06 -21.70
CA ASP A 83 16.65 -17.34 -20.39
C ASP A 83 17.11 -18.69 -19.82
N LEU A 84 17.46 -19.61 -20.72
CA LEU A 84 18.07 -20.90 -20.47
C LEU A 84 19.27 -21.08 -21.42
N LEU A 85 20.22 -21.94 -21.07
CA LEU A 85 21.27 -22.32 -22.02
C LEU A 85 20.73 -23.28 -23.09
N ASN A 86 21.37 -23.26 -24.26
CA ASN A 86 21.15 -24.28 -25.28
C ASN A 86 21.96 -25.54 -24.94
N ILE A 87 21.45 -26.32 -23.98
CA ILE A 87 22.06 -27.56 -23.48
C ILE A 87 22.39 -28.56 -24.59
N ASN A 88 21.59 -28.60 -25.67
CA ASN A 88 21.86 -29.43 -26.85
C ASN A 88 23.12 -28.99 -27.59
N SER A 89 23.31 -27.68 -27.78
CA SER A 89 24.50 -27.13 -28.42
C SER A 89 25.74 -27.27 -27.53
N VAL A 90 25.61 -27.03 -26.21
CA VAL A 90 26.71 -27.23 -25.24
C VAL A 90 27.15 -28.69 -25.20
N PHE A 91 26.22 -29.64 -25.04
CA PHE A 91 26.54 -31.07 -24.99
C PHE A 91 27.31 -31.53 -26.24
N ASN A 92 26.83 -31.12 -27.42
CA ASN A 92 27.36 -31.58 -28.70
C ASN A 92 28.64 -30.87 -29.16
N ASN A 93 28.78 -29.56 -28.91
CA ASN A 93 29.76 -28.71 -29.60
C ASN A 93 30.76 -28.00 -28.67
N PHE A 94 30.48 -27.90 -27.36
CA PHE A 94 31.39 -27.28 -26.40
C PHE A 94 32.38 -28.30 -25.82
N GLU A 95 33.61 -27.85 -25.57
CA GLU A 95 34.65 -28.57 -24.82
C GLU A 95 35.44 -27.54 -23.99
N ALA A 96 35.88 -27.90 -22.78
CA ALA A 96 36.50 -26.94 -21.87
C ALA A 96 37.77 -26.28 -22.46
N ASN A 97 38.57 -27.02 -23.21
CA ASN A 97 39.79 -26.55 -23.87
C ASN A 97 39.56 -26.01 -25.31
N LEU A 98 38.31 -25.89 -25.77
CA LEU A 98 37.98 -25.27 -27.06
C LEU A 98 37.74 -23.78 -26.87
N VAL A 99 38.79 -22.98 -27.12
CA VAL A 99 38.78 -21.53 -26.91
C VAL A 99 38.42 -20.77 -28.20
N ALA A 100 37.71 -19.66 -28.06
CA ALA A 100 37.37 -18.79 -29.18
C ALA A 100 38.47 -17.74 -29.42
N THR A 101 38.70 -17.41 -30.69
CA THR A 101 39.67 -16.40 -31.13
C THR A 101 38.96 -15.22 -31.81
N ARG A 102 39.54 -14.02 -31.72
CA ARG A 102 38.96 -12.76 -32.23
C ARG A 102 38.79 -12.76 -33.74
N SER A 103 39.67 -13.46 -34.45
CA SER A 103 39.81 -13.38 -35.91
C SER A 103 39.79 -14.74 -36.63
N SER A 104 39.77 -15.88 -35.92
CA SER A 104 39.99 -17.20 -36.52
C SER A 104 39.15 -18.34 -35.91
N GLY A 105 37.92 -18.06 -35.50
CA GLY A 105 36.97 -19.07 -35.02
C GLY A 105 37.44 -19.77 -33.74
N TRP A 106 37.22 -21.08 -33.66
CA TRP A 106 37.51 -21.92 -32.50
C TRP A 106 38.83 -22.68 -32.65
N LYS A 107 39.61 -22.77 -31.57
CA LYS A 107 40.88 -23.52 -31.52
C LYS A 107 41.01 -24.27 -30.21
N TYR A 108 41.68 -25.41 -30.23
CA TYR A 108 41.99 -26.17 -29.04
C TYR A 108 43.30 -25.70 -28.41
N ILE A 109 43.30 -25.46 -27.10
CA ILE A 109 44.51 -25.54 -26.27
C ILE A 109 44.70 -27.00 -25.79
N PRO A 110 45.89 -27.43 -25.36
CA PRO A 110 46.09 -28.80 -24.90
C PRO A 110 45.27 -29.04 -23.62
N SER A 111 44.41 -30.07 -23.63
CA SER A 111 43.45 -30.34 -22.53
C SER A 111 44.07 -30.77 -21.22
N GLY A 112 45.35 -31.15 -21.21
CA GLY A 112 46.13 -31.50 -20.02
C GLY A 112 47.23 -30.50 -19.68
N ASP A 113 47.18 -29.27 -20.20
CA ASP A 113 48.08 -28.18 -19.82
C ASP A 113 47.63 -27.58 -18.48
N ASP A 114 48.57 -27.17 -17.62
CA ASP A 114 48.27 -26.53 -16.33
C ASP A 114 47.56 -25.17 -16.48
N GLN A 115 47.54 -24.61 -17.69
CA GLN A 115 46.75 -23.42 -18.05
C GLN A 115 45.31 -23.73 -18.46
N ALA A 116 44.92 -24.98 -18.68
CA ALA A 116 43.55 -25.36 -19.06
C ALA A 116 42.72 -25.75 -17.82
N LEU A 117 42.32 -24.77 -17.00
CA LEU A 117 41.68 -25.03 -15.70
C LEU A 117 40.26 -25.61 -15.76
N GLY A 118 39.59 -25.53 -16.91
CA GLY A 118 38.26 -26.07 -17.12
C GLY A 118 37.27 -25.02 -17.67
N ALA A 119 36.00 -25.15 -17.30
CA ALA A 119 34.93 -24.29 -17.78
C ALA A 119 33.93 -23.91 -16.68
N VAL A 120 33.26 -22.77 -16.87
CA VAL A 120 32.20 -22.25 -16.00
C VAL A 120 31.08 -21.71 -16.89
N PHE A 121 29.82 -21.88 -16.46
CA PHE A 121 28.68 -21.12 -16.97
C PHE A 121 28.27 -20.03 -15.99
N ALA A 122 27.75 -18.93 -16.52
CA ALA A 122 27.37 -17.74 -15.78
C ALA A 122 25.87 -17.45 -15.97
N ILE A 123 25.21 -17.13 -14.87
CA ILE A 123 23.84 -16.62 -14.86
C ILE A 123 23.94 -15.13 -14.49
N TRP A 124 23.53 -14.27 -15.41
CA TRP A 124 23.60 -12.82 -15.28
C TRP A 124 22.19 -12.25 -15.13
N SER A 125 21.92 -11.60 -14.00
CA SER A 125 20.65 -10.94 -13.73
C SER A 125 20.63 -9.53 -14.34
N ASP A 126 20.72 -9.42 -15.67
CA ASP A 126 20.62 -8.12 -16.35
C ASP A 126 19.19 -7.56 -16.30
N ASN A 127 18.19 -8.46 -16.25
CA ASN A 127 16.76 -8.12 -16.11
C ASN A 127 16.39 -7.84 -14.65
N ILE A 128 16.97 -6.76 -14.11
CA ILE A 128 16.76 -6.20 -12.76
C ILE A 128 16.41 -4.71 -12.85
N ASP A 129 16.12 -4.07 -11.71
CA ASP A 129 15.73 -2.66 -11.63
C ASP A 129 14.56 -2.34 -12.58
N LYS A 130 14.71 -1.40 -13.52
CA LYS A 130 13.68 -1.06 -14.53
C LYS A 130 13.37 -2.19 -15.52
N HIS A 131 14.22 -3.22 -15.56
CA HIS A 131 14.05 -4.42 -16.37
C HIS A 131 13.75 -5.67 -15.52
N ALA A 132 13.38 -5.50 -14.24
CA ALA A 132 13.05 -6.61 -13.34
C ALA A 132 12.16 -7.66 -14.01
N SER A 133 12.61 -8.92 -13.98
CA SER A 133 11.91 -10.03 -14.65
C SER A 133 10.76 -10.62 -13.83
N GLY A 134 10.77 -10.47 -12.50
CA GLY A 134 9.81 -11.10 -11.59
C GLY A 134 10.15 -12.55 -11.22
N LEU A 135 11.31 -13.07 -11.62
CA LEU A 135 11.78 -14.40 -11.26
C LEU A 135 12.21 -14.48 -9.78
N ASP A 136 11.82 -15.54 -9.07
CA ASP A 136 12.24 -15.82 -7.68
C ASP A 136 13.54 -16.65 -7.60
N GLU A 137 14.12 -16.79 -6.41
CA GLU A 137 15.33 -17.61 -6.19
C GLU A 137 15.24 -19.04 -6.78
N SER A 138 14.06 -19.67 -6.72
CA SER A 138 13.84 -21.02 -7.23
C SER A 138 13.63 -21.09 -8.75
N ASP A 139 13.22 -19.99 -9.39
CA ASP A 139 13.28 -19.80 -10.84
C ASP A 139 14.73 -19.72 -11.33
N TYR A 140 15.60 -19.05 -10.57
CA TYR A 140 17.05 -19.05 -10.84
C TYR A 140 17.69 -20.42 -10.59
N PHE A 141 17.32 -21.10 -9.49
CA PHE A 141 17.82 -22.45 -9.21
C PHE A 141 17.39 -23.46 -10.29
N TYR A 142 16.15 -23.39 -10.80
CA TYR A 142 15.70 -24.20 -11.93
C TYR A 142 16.62 -24.08 -13.15
N ARG A 143 17.00 -22.84 -13.51
CA ARG A 143 17.88 -22.58 -14.65
C ARG A 143 19.31 -23.05 -14.42
N PHE A 144 19.84 -22.86 -13.20
CA PHE A 144 21.12 -23.43 -12.78
C PHE A 144 21.11 -24.97 -12.90
N PHE A 145 20.03 -25.61 -12.43
CA PHE A 145 19.92 -27.06 -12.40
C PHE A 145 19.68 -27.70 -13.78
N ASP A 146 19.07 -26.98 -14.73
CA ASP A 146 18.97 -27.38 -16.14
C ASP A 146 20.36 -27.47 -16.80
N ALA A 147 21.24 -26.51 -16.52
CA ALA A 147 22.60 -26.47 -17.07
C ALA A 147 23.57 -27.44 -16.35
N LEU A 148 23.43 -27.61 -15.02
CA LEU A 148 24.40 -28.29 -14.17
C LEU A 148 24.82 -29.70 -14.64
N PRO A 149 23.90 -30.63 -15.00
CA PRO A 149 24.28 -31.98 -15.45
C PRO A 149 25.15 -31.97 -16.70
N VAL A 150 24.90 -31.03 -17.61
CA VAL A 150 25.68 -30.87 -18.85
C VAL A 150 27.10 -30.45 -18.50
N TYR A 151 27.28 -29.38 -17.74
CA TYR A 151 28.62 -28.92 -17.37
C TYR A 151 29.37 -29.92 -16.49
N ALA A 152 28.68 -30.66 -15.62
CA ALA A 152 29.28 -31.77 -14.88
C ALA A 152 29.85 -32.82 -15.85
N GLU A 153 29.10 -33.25 -16.87
CA GLU A 153 29.63 -34.15 -17.91
C GLU A 153 30.80 -33.50 -18.67
N LYS A 154 30.64 -32.25 -19.16
CA LYS A 154 31.63 -31.56 -20.00
C LYS A 154 32.97 -31.25 -19.30
N THR A 155 32.99 -31.20 -17.97
CA THR A 155 34.19 -30.82 -17.20
C THR A 155 34.77 -31.96 -16.37
N TRP A 156 33.99 -33.00 -16.06
CA TRP A 156 34.45 -34.16 -15.29
C TRP A 156 34.80 -35.37 -16.15
N ALA A 157 34.06 -35.58 -17.24
CA ALA A 157 34.13 -36.82 -18.00
C ALA A 157 35.17 -36.72 -19.15
N ALA A 158 35.89 -37.80 -19.43
CA ALA A 158 37.10 -37.78 -20.25
C ALA A 158 36.88 -37.37 -21.72
N THR A 159 35.66 -37.53 -22.24
CA THR A 159 35.21 -37.10 -23.57
C THR A 159 34.06 -36.10 -23.51
N GLY A 160 33.52 -35.83 -22.31
CA GLY A 160 32.36 -34.98 -22.08
C GLY A 160 31.09 -35.43 -22.81
N LYS A 161 30.94 -36.75 -23.08
CA LYS A 161 29.81 -37.38 -23.81
C LYS A 161 29.53 -38.83 -23.39
N GLU A 162 30.02 -39.26 -22.23
CA GLU A 162 29.91 -40.62 -21.67
C GLU A 162 28.46 -41.10 -21.47
N LYS A 163 27.46 -40.22 -21.34
CA LYS A 163 26.02 -40.59 -21.35
C LYS A 163 25.42 -40.75 -22.76
N GLY A 164 26.21 -40.52 -23.80
CA GLY A 164 25.84 -40.72 -25.21
C GLY A 164 25.00 -39.59 -25.80
N THR A 165 23.83 -39.32 -25.23
CA THR A 165 22.91 -38.26 -25.66
C THR A 165 22.53 -37.33 -24.52
N ILE A 166 22.08 -36.12 -24.88
CA ILE A 166 21.52 -35.17 -23.93
C ILE A 166 20.26 -35.71 -23.24
N ASP A 167 19.37 -36.39 -23.97
CA ASP A 167 18.14 -36.99 -23.40
C ASP A 167 18.45 -38.07 -22.36
N ASN A 168 19.50 -38.87 -22.56
CA ASN A 168 19.96 -39.83 -21.56
C ASN A 168 20.49 -39.11 -20.31
N LEU A 169 21.27 -38.04 -20.49
CA LEU A 169 21.85 -37.26 -19.40
C LEU A 169 20.77 -36.56 -18.57
N THR A 170 19.78 -35.92 -19.22
CA THR A 170 18.66 -35.27 -18.53
C THR A 170 17.75 -36.30 -17.85
N THR A 171 17.48 -37.44 -18.48
CA THR A 171 16.74 -38.56 -17.84
C THR A 171 17.46 -39.07 -16.58
N ILE A 172 18.78 -39.24 -16.63
CA ILE A 172 19.57 -39.63 -15.45
C ILE A 172 19.52 -38.54 -14.37
N ALA A 173 19.68 -37.27 -14.75
CA ALA A 173 19.63 -36.15 -13.83
C ALA A 173 18.28 -36.04 -13.10
N SER A 174 17.16 -36.18 -13.83
CA SER A 174 15.81 -36.20 -13.25
C SER A 174 15.58 -37.37 -12.29
N ASN A 175 16.15 -38.55 -12.59
CA ASN A 175 16.05 -39.73 -11.71
C ASN A 175 16.93 -39.64 -10.46
N VAL A 176 18.06 -38.92 -10.52
CA VAL A 176 18.92 -38.63 -9.36
C VAL A 176 18.33 -37.51 -8.50
N GLY A 177 17.72 -36.51 -9.13
CA GLY A 177 17.12 -35.36 -8.47
C GLY A 177 18.14 -34.42 -7.82
N ILE A 178 17.64 -33.61 -6.89
CA ILE A 178 18.43 -32.61 -6.16
C ILE A 178 19.36 -33.24 -5.11
N GLY A 179 20.40 -32.49 -4.71
CA GLY A 179 21.38 -32.95 -3.72
C GLY A 179 20.76 -33.30 -2.35
N PRO A 180 21.23 -34.36 -1.65
CA PRO A 180 20.65 -34.79 -0.39
C PRO A 180 20.57 -33.69 0.68
N ARG A 181 19.44 -33.61 1.40
CA ARG A 181 19.14 -32.58 2.42
C ARG A 181 19.10 -31.14 1.88
N THR A 182 18.84 -30.97 0.58
CA THR A 182 18.60 -29.68 -0.06
C THR A 182 17.14 -29.60 -0.47
N ASN A 183 16.49 -28.44 -0.36
CA ASN A 183 15.10 -28.24 -0.80
C ASN A 183 14.88 -26.83 -1.40
N PRO A 184 15.44 -26.54 -2.58
CA PRO A 184 15.39 -25.21 -3.19
C PRO A 184 14.02 -24.90 -3.82
N TYR A 185 13.16 -25.90 -3.95
CA TYR A 185 11.80 -25.80 -4.48
C TYR A 185 10.72 -25.87 -3.40
N PHE A 186 11.09 -25.83 -2.12
CA PHE A 186 10.19 -25.88 -0.96
C PHE A 186 9.11 -26.97 -1.05
N GLN A 187 9.50 -28.16 -1.53
CA GLN A 187 8.61 -29.32 -1.66
C GLN A 187 8.46 -30.03 -0.31
N LEU A 188 7.29 -30.60 -0.05
CA LEU A 188 7.04 -31.40 1.13
C LEU A 188 6.88 -32.88 0.75
N GLU A 189 7.55 -33.77 1.49
CA GLU A 189 7.18 -35.18 1.48
C GLU A 189 5.76 -35.33 2.04
N SER A 190 4.93 -36.16 1.42
CA SER A 190 3.57 -36.43 1.91
C SER A 190 3.14 -37.86 1.63
N LYS A 191 2.31 -38.42 2.51
CA LYS A 191 1.68 -39.73 2.34
C LYS A 191 0.44 -39.66 1.42
N THR A 192 -0.11 -38.47 1.25
CA THR A 192 -1.34 -38.15 0.53
C THR A 192 -1.10 -36.98 -0.44
N ASP A 193 -2.09 -36.61 -1.24
CA ASP A 193 -2.00 -35.38 -2.06
C ASP A 193 -2.34 -34.11 -1.26
N GLU A 194 -2.97 -34.28 -0.10
CA GLU A 194 -3.10 -33.23 0.91
C GLU A 194 -1.77 -33.14 1.68
N LEU A 195 -1.24 -31.93 1.81
CA LEU A 195 -0.01 -31.66 2.55
C LEU A 195 -0.31 -31.25 3.99
N ALA A 196 -1.39 -30.50 4.22
CA ALA A 196 -1.95 -30.22 5.54
C ALA A 196 -3.42 -29.81 5.42
N THR A 197 -4.25 -30.18 6.39
CA THR A 197 -5.68 -29.85 6.40
C THR A 197 -6.13 -29.50 7.82
N TYR A 198 -6.52 -28.24 8.05
CA TYR A 198 -6.92 -27.69 9.35
C TYR A 198 -8.35 -27.17 9.32
N THR A 199 -9.19 -27.68 10.23
CA THR A 199 -10.60 -27.28 10.44
C THR A 199 -10.82 -26.81 11.89
N PHE A 200 -9.74 -26.31 12.50
CA PHE A 200 -9.48 -25.80 13.87
C PHE A 200 -10.15 -26.37 15.13
N GLY A 201 -11.14 -27.28 15.06
CA GLY A 201 -11.87 -27.81 16.23
C GLY A 201 -11.02 -28.57 17.26
N ASP A 202 -9.93 -29.24 16.84
CA ASP A 202 -8.94 -29.84 17.76
C ASP A 202 -7.49 -29.42 17.47
N LEU A 203 -7.29 -28.43 16.58
CA LEU A 203 -5.99 -27.92 16.12
C LEU A 203 -5.04 -28.96 15.48
N SER A 204 -5.54 -30.15 15.11
CA SER A 204 -4.75 -31.20 14.45
C SER A 204 -4.67 -31.03 12.92
N ASP A 205 -3.67 -31.69 12.31
CA ASP A 205 -3.59 -31.87 10.86
C ASP A 205 -4.31 -33.16 10.42
N THR A 206 -5.45 -32.98 9.77
CA THR A 206 -6.31 -34.09 9.31
C THR A 206 -5.82 -34.75 8.00
N SER A 207 -4.79 -34.23 7.34
CA SER A 207 -4.26 -34.77 6.07
C SER A 207 -3.57 -36.15 6.19
N GLY A 208 -3.29 -36.59 7.43
CA GLY A 208 -2.55 -37.81 7.75
C GLY A 208 -1.02 -37.64 7.77
N ASN A 209 -0.52 -36.40 7.68
CA ASN A 209 0.90 -36.09 7.74
C ASN A 209 1.40 -35.68 9.14
N ASN A 210 0.48 -35.50 10.10
CA ASN A 210 0.76 -35.17 11.51
C ASN A 210 1.48 -33.82 11.66
N ARG A 211 1.01 -32.81 10.94
CA ARG A 211 1.53 -31.43 10.92
C ARG A 211 0.73 -30.49 11.83
N ASP A 212 0.38 -30.96 13.02
CA ASP A 212 -0.48 -30.26 13.97
C ASP A 212 -0.01 -28.84 14.31
N ILE A 213 -0.94 -27.95 14.66
CA ILE A 213 -0.65 -26.55 15.02
C ILE A 213 0.29 -26.48 16.24
N LEU A 214 1.33 -25.66 16.14
CA LEU A 214 2.39 -25.50 17.15
C LEU A 214 2.05 -24.46 18.22
N GLU A 215 1.36 -23.39 17.85
CA GLU A 215 0.97 -22.30 18.74
C GLU A 215 -0.38 -21.70 18.31
N ASN A 216 -1.22 -21.32 19.26
CA ASN A 216 -2.41 -20.50 19.02
C ASN A 216 -2.31 -19.16 19.78
N LYS A 217 -2.67 -18.07 19.09
CA LYS A 217 -2.78 -16.68 19.55
C LYS A 217 -4.05 -15.97 19.04
N ALA A 218 -4.93 -16.67 18.34
CA ALA A 218 -6.21 -16.17 17.87
C ALA A 218 -7.37 -16.79 18.67
N LYS A 219 -8.57 -16.22 18.53
CA LYS A 219 -9.80 -16.81 19.10
C LYS A 219 -10.24 -17.98 18.23
N LEU A 220 -10.83 -19.01 18.85
CA LEU A 220 -11.64 -20.02 18.14
C LEU A 220 -13.13 -19.75 18.42
N ASP A 221 -13.97 -19.93 17.39
CA ASP A 221 -15.42 -19.76 17.47
C ASP A 221 -16.08 -20.75 16.49
N GLU A 222 -16.95 -21.63 17.00
CA GLU A 222 -17.59 -22.73 16.22
C GLU A 222 -16.63 -23.48 15.29
N ASP A 223 -15.50 -23.95 15.84
CA ASP A 223 -14.40 -24.64 15.12
C ASP A 223 -13.68 -23.81 14.03
N ALA A 224 -14.00 -22.52 13.87
CA ALA A 224 -13.31 -21.60 12.97
C ALA A 224 -12.32 -20.67 13.71
N LEU A 225 -11.31 -20.18 12.99
CA LEU A 225 -10.27 -19.27 13.48
C LEU A 225 -10.73 -17.82 13.33
N VAL A 226 -11.00 -17.12 14.44
CA VAL A 226 -11.35 -15.71 14.45
C VAL A 226 -10.09 -14.86 14.68
N LEU A 227 -9.68 -14.16 13.64
CA LEU A 227 -8.58 -13.20 13.66
C LEU A 227 -9.08 -11.80 14.04
N ASP A 228 -8.36 -11.18 14.96
CA ASP A 228 -8.45 -9.76 15.30
C ASP A 228 -7.17 -9.00 14.89
N GLN A 229 -7.18 -7.66 14.97
CA GLN A 229 -6.04 -6.85 14.53
C GLN A 229 -4.77 -7.11 15.36
N LYS A 230 -3.63 -6.64 14.86
CA LYS A 230 -2.31 -6.74 15.50
C LYS A 230 -1.81 -8.19 15.51
N LYS A 231 -1.80 -8.85 16.68
CA LYS A 231 -1.14 -10.14 16.91
C LYS A 231 -2.16 -11.25 17.11
N SER A 232 -2.67 -11.78 16.00
CA SER A 232 -3.69 -12.82 15.96
C SER A 232 -3.29 -13.86 14.91
N TYR A 233 -2.95 -15.07 15.35
CA TYR A 233 -2.54 -16.16 14.45
C TYR A 233 -2.56 -17.54 15.12
N VAL A 234 -2.50 -18.59 14.30
CA VAL A 234 -1.94 -19.89 14.67
C VAL A 234 -0.63 -20.13 13.90
N GLU A 235 0.34 -20.82 14.50
CA GLU A 235 1.62 -21.17 13.86
C GLU A 235 1.67 -22.66 13.51
N THR A 236 2.01 -22.98 12.26
CA THR A 236 2.08 -24.36 11.72
C THR A 236 3.54 -24.82 11.60
N PRO A 237 3.83 -26.13 11.49
CA PRO A 237 5.19 -26.63 11.27
C PRO A 237 5.66 -26.48 9.81
N ILE A 238 4.84 -25.95 8.90
CA ILE A 238 5.19 -25.69 7.50
C ILE A 238 5.49 -24.20 7.36
N THR A 239 6.74 -23.82 7.04
CA THR A 239 7.05 -22.40 6.79
C THR A 239 6.43 -21.88 5.50
N LYS A 240 6.70 -22.57 4.38
CA LYS A 240 6.14 -22.29 3.06
C LYS A 240 6.14 -23.52 2.17
N VAL A 241 5.24 -23.57 1.19
CA VAL A 241 5.21 -24.60 0.13
C VAL A 241 5.50 -23.99 -1.23
N GLY A 242 6.34 -24.67 -2.02
CA GLY A 242 6.74 -24.17 -3.32
C GLY A 242 5.76 -24.47 -4.44
N LYS A 243 6.17 -24.09 -5.66
CA LYS A 243 5.47 -24.29 -6.92
C LYS A 243 5.03 -25.75 -7.13
N GLY A 244 3.90 -25.95 -7.79
CA GLY A 244 3.24 -27.27 -7.91
C GLY A 244 2.35 -27.62 -6.72
N ASN A 245 2.08 -26.67 -5.83
CA ASN A 245 1.16 -26.79 -4.71
C ASN A 245 0.14 -25.63 -4.69
N GLU A 246 -0.95 -25.83 -3.96
CA GLU A 246 -2.05 -24.89 -3.80
C GLU A 246 -2.45 -24.77 -2.33
N LEU A 247 -3.01 -23.60 -2.00
CA LEU A 247 -3.63 -23.29 -0.72
C LEU A 247 -5.09 -22.96 -0.97
N SER A 248 -6.01 -23.62 -0.29
CA SER A 248 -7.42 -23.26 -0.22
C SER A 248 -7.84 -23.02 1.22
N PHE A 249 -8.77 -22.09 1.44
CA PHE A 249 -9.32 -21.75 2.75
C PHE A 249 -10.64 -21.01 2.57
N ASP A 250 -11.55 -21.16 3.52
CA ASP A 250 -12.74 -20.33 3.60
C ASP A 250 -12.42 -19.09 4.44
N ILE A 251 -12.90 -17.92 4.00
CA ILE A 251 -12.72 -16.65 4.72
C ILE A 251 -14.00 -15.82 4.68
N THR A 252 -14.32 -15.22 5.83
CA THR A 252 -15.32 -14.16 5.95
C THR A 252 -14.65 -12.93 6.53
N MET A 253 -14.56 -11.84 5.78
CA MET A 253 -14.06 -10.57 6.31
C MET A 253 -15.10 -9.96 7.24
N ASN A 254 -14.71 -9.70 8.50
CA ASN A 254 -15.60 -9.18 9.53
C ASN A 254 -15.61 -7.63 9.56
N LYS A 255 -14.58 -6.99 8.98
CA LYS A 255 -14.52 -5.56 8.66
C LYS A 255 -13.79 -5.36 7.32
N VAL A 256 -13.85 -4.14 6.79
CA VAL A 256 -13.06 -3.73 5.63
C VAL A 256 -11.57 -3.94 5.91
N GLY A 257 -10.89 -4.67 5.02
CA GLY A 257 -9.44 -4.87 5.10
C GLY A 257 -8.69 -3.61 4.71
N LYS A 258 -7.73 -3.18 5.54
CA LYS A 258 -6.85 -2.04 5.26
C LYS A 258 -5.52 -2.51 4.63
N PRO A 259 -4.84 -1.70 3.80
CA PRO A 259 -3.52 -2.01 3.25
C PRO A 259 -2.53 -2.54 4.29
N GLY A 260 -1.76 -3.56 3.92
CA GLY A 260 -0.78 -4.20 4.79
C GLY A 260 -1.36 -5.15 5.83
N GLN A 261 -2.68 -5.39 5.88
CA GLN A 261 -3.27 -6.41 6.75
C GLN A 261 -3.10 -7.82 6.16
N VAL A 262 -2.59 -8.73 6.97
CA VAL A 262 -2.07 -10.05 6.57
C VAL A 262 -3.05 -11.18 6.92
N ILE A 263 -3.16 -12.15 6.01
CA ILE A 263 -3.98 -13.35 6.12
C ILE A 263 -3.11 -14.59 6.41
N PHE A 264 -1.93 -14.67 5.78
CA PHE A 264 -0.94 -15.73 6.02
C PHE A 264 0.47 -15.14 5.92
N GLU A 265 1.41 -15.54 6.77
CA GLU A 265 2.81 -15.06 6.71
C GLU A 265 3.84 -16.15 7.02
N SER A 266 5.09 -15.88 6.66
CA SER A 266 6.28 -16.63 7.08
C SER A 266 7.45 -15.68 7.28
N ASP A 267 8.43 -16.08 8.08
CA ASP A 267 9.63 -15.27 8.31
C ASP A 267 10.49 -15.20 7.02
N ALA A 268 10.74 -13.99 6.55
CA ALA A 268 11.59 -13.72 5.38
C ALA A 268 12.99 -13.23 5.82
N ALA A 269 14.01 -13.59 5.05
CA ALA A 269 15.38 -13.09 5.29
C ALA A 269 15.55 -11.61 4.89
N TYR A 270 14.67 -11.10 4.02
CA TYR A 270 14.61 -9.73 3.53
C TYR A 270 13.20 -9.46 3.00
N GLY A 271 12.74 -8.21 3.13
CA GLY A 271 11.37 -7.82 2.79
C GLY A 271 10.32 -8.60 3.58
N THR A 272 9.22 -8.97 2.91
CA THR A 272 8.11 -9.74 3.50
C THR A 272 7.74 -10.94 2.63
N GLN A 273 7.03 -11.92 3.20
CA GLN A 273 6.59 -13.15 2.53
C GLN A 273 5.23 -13.56 3.10
N ASP A 274 4.16 -13.01 2.53
CA ASP A 274 2.79 -13.11 3.06
C ASP A 274 1.72 -12.99 1.99
N ILE A 275 0.50 -13.41 2.34
CA ILE A 275 -0.76 -13.12 1.63
C ILE A 275 -1.46 -12.01 2.42
N ARG A 276 -1.82 -10.90 1.76
CA ARG A 276 -2.31 -9.69 2.41
C ARG A 276 -3.32 -8.91 1.57
N ILE A 277 -3.91 -7.90 2.20
CA ILE A 277 -4.55 -6.76 1.51
C ILE A 277 -3.44 -5.82 1.03
N MET A 278 -3.39 -5.57 -0.27
CA MET A 278 -2.38 -4.71 -0.92
C MET A 278 -2.77 -3.22 -0.80
N GLU A 279 -1.85 -2.32 -1.17
CA GLU A 279 -2.11 -0.86 -1.26
C GLU A 279 -3.29 -0.49 -2.16
N SER A 280 -3.68 -1.35 -3.09
CA SER A 280 -4.87 -1.20 -3.95
C SER A 280 -6.18 -1.65 -3.29
N GLY A 281 -6.16 -2.09 -2.02
CA GLY A 281 -7.29 -2.71 -1.32
C GLY A 281 -7.60 -4.15 -1.78
N LYS A 282 -6.87 -4.67 -2.77
CA LYS A 282 -7.08 -5.99 -3.37
C LYS A 282 -6.36 -7.09 -2.59
N LEU A 283 -6.81 -8.32 -2.76
CA LEU A 283 -6.10 -9.52 -2.32
C LEU A 283 -4.82 -9.69 -3.16
N GLY A 284 -3.70 -9.93 -2.48
CA GLY A 284 -2.42 -10.17 -3.12
C GLY A 284 -1.43 -10.87 -2.19
N PHE A 285 -0.18 -10.84 -2.59
CA PHE A 285 0.93 -11.38 -1.81
C PHE A 285 2.21 -10.55 -2.02
N THR A 286 3.06 -10.58 -1.01
CA THR A 286 4.42 -10.06 -1.10
C THR A 286 5.43 -11.20 -1.11
N ARG A 287 6.54 -11.00 -1.82
CA ARG A 287 7.78 -11.78 -1.63
C ARG A 287 8.98 -10.92 -1.99
N GLU A 288 10.10 -11.12 -1.29
CA GLU A 288 11.38 -10.50 -1.63
C GLU A 288 11.28 -8.95 -1.63
N LEU A 289 11.16 -8.32 -2.80
CA LEU A 289 10.87 -6.89 -2.98
C LEU A 289 9.79 -6.67 -4.08
N TYR A 290 8.92 -7.68 -4.25
CA TYR A 290 7.86 -7.71 -5.24
C TYR A 290 6.49 -7.80 -4.56
N ASP A 291 5.61 -6.92 -5.01
CA ASP A 291 4.20 -6.89 -4.65
C ASP A 291 3.40 -7.45 -5.80
N TYR A 292 2.59 -8.48 -5.55
CA TYR A 292 1.69 -9.07 -6.54
C TYR A 292 0.24 -8.93 -6.09
N GLU A 293 -0.64 -8.47 -6.97
CA GLU A 293 -2.08 -8.38 -6.71
C GLU A 293 -2.87 -9.21 -7.71
N PHE A 294 -4.02 -9.73 -7.25
CA PHE A 294 -5.08 -10.23 -8.13
C PHE A 294 -6.11 -9.13 -8.35
N ASP A 295 -6.88 -9.18 -9.44
CA ASP A 295 -7.98 -8.23 -9.66
C ASP A 295 -9.23 -8.62 -8.85
N TYR A 296 -9.09 -8.65 -7.52
CA TYR A 296 -10.10 -9.14 -6.60
C TYR A 296 -9.97 -8.50 -5.21
N THR A 297 -11.06 -7.90 -4.72
CA THR A 297 -11.18 -7.40 -3.34
C THR A 297 -12.04 -8.36 -2.53
N LEU A 298 -11.61 -8.72 -1.31
CA LEU A 298 -12.39 -9.61 -0.45
C LEU A 298 -13.70 -8.94 0.02
N PRO A 299 -14.86 -9.61 -0.08
CA PRO A 299 -16.14 -9.07 0.34
C PRO A 299 -16.31 -9.15 1.87
N VAL A 300 -16.82 -8.07 2.47
CA VAL A 300 -17.15 -8.03 3.90
C VAL A 300 -18.52 -8.66 4.16
N GLY A 301 -18.64 -9.42 5.26
CA GLY A 301 -19.88 -10.10 5.66
C GLY A 301 -20.29 -11.28 4.77
N LYS A 302 -19.42 -11.74 3.87
CA LYS A 302 -19.65 -12.87 2.97
C LYS A 302 -18.54 -13.91 3.14
N ASN A 303 -18.94 -15.17 3.35
CA ASN A 303 -18.01 -16.29 3.27
C ASN A 303 -17.67 -16.56 1.79
N VAL A 304 -16.37 -16.67 1.50
CA VAL A 304 -15.85 -17.11 0.21
C VAL A 304 -14.76 -18.16 0.40
N ASN A 305 -14.78 -19.21 -0.41
CA ASN A 305 -13.66 -20.13 -0.55
C ASN A 305 -12.61 -19.49 -1.47
N ILE A 306 -11.41 -19.26 -0.95
CA ILE A 306 -10.25 -18.84 -1.72
C ILE A 306 -9.44 -20.09 -2.09
N ARG A 307 -8.88 -20.11 -3.29
CA ARG A 307 -7.88 -21.10 -3.71
C ARG A 307 -6.79 -20.44 -4.55
N ILE A 308 -5.57 -20.41 -4.02
CA ILE A 308 -4.36 -19.86 -4.65
C ILE A 308 -3.50 -21.02 -5.15
N VAL A 309 -3.22 -21.05 -6.45
CA VAL A 309 -2.51 -22.13 -7.13
C VAL A 309 -1.14 -21.62 -7.58
N SER A 310 -0.05 -22.16 -7.03
CA SER A 310 1.31 -21.75 -7.38
C SER A 310 1.92 -22.65 -8.44
N LYS A 311 2.38 -22.05 -9.55
CA LYS A 311 3.03 -22.71 -10.69
C LYS A 311 4.35 -22.01 -11.01
N GLN A 312 5.17 -22.61 -11.87
CA GLN A 312 6.37 -21.95 -12.39
C GLN A 312 5.97 -20.63 -13.07
N GLN A 313 6.52 -19.51 -12.59
CA GLN A 313 6.29 -18.16 -13.11
C GLN A 313 4.83 -17.69 -13.12
N LYS A 314 3.91 -18.36 -12.43
CA LYS A 314 2.49 -17.99 -12.45
C LYS A 314 1.82 -18.40 -11.15
N THR A 315 1.03 -17.49 -10.58
CA THR A 315 0.12 -17.79 -9.48
C THR A 315 -1.29 -17.40 -9.90
N GLU A 316 -2.23 -18.32 -9.70
CA GLU A 316 -3.63 -18.18 -10.10
C GLU A 316 -4.51 -18.03 -8.86
N LEU A 317 -5.48 -17.12 -8.91
CA LEU A 317 -6.54 -17.02 -7.91
C LEU A 317 -7.81 -17.67 -8.47
N HIS A 318 -8.40 -18.54 -7.66
CA HIS A 318 -9.76 -19.02 -7.80
C HIS A 318 -10.57 -18.63 -6.57
N VAL A 319 -11.85 -18.32 -6.77
CA VAL A 319 -12.80 -17.98 -5.70
C VAL A 319 -14.09 -18.78 -5.92
N ASN A 320 -14.57 -19.50 -4.90
CA ASN A 320 -15.72 -20.40 -4.99
C ASN A 320 -15.63 -21.37 -6.19
N GLY A 321 -14.43 -21.90 -6.45
CA GLY A 321 -14.12 -22.78 -7.59
C GLY A 321 -13.91 -22.09 -8.94
N LYS A 322 -14.33 -20.82 -9.11
CA LYS A 322 -14.17 -20.05 -10.35
C LYS A 322 -12.78 -19.44 -10.46
N PHE A 323 -12.13 -19.55 -11.62
CA PHE A 323 -10.90 -18.79 -11.92
C PHE A 323 -11.18 -17.28 -11.99
N ILE A 324 -10.38 -16.48 -11.29
CA ILE A 324 -10.48 -15.02 -11.27
C ILE A 324 -9.38 -14.37 -12.13
N GLY A 325 -8.14 -14.83 -12.01
CA GLY A 325 -7.03 -14.28 -12.77
C GLY A 325 -5.66 -14.76 -12.31
N ASN A 326 -4.64 -14.33 -13.05
CA ASN A 326 -3.24 -14.48 -12.67
C ASN A 326 -2.81 -13.27 -11.85
N ALA A 327 -1.89 -13.46 -10.91
CA ALA A 327 -1.29 -12.36 -10.16
C ALA A 327 -0.43 -11.48 -11.09
N VAL A 328 -0.52 -10.15 -10.92
CA VAL A 328 0.29 -9.17 -11.66
C VAL A 328 1.13 -8.38 -10.67
N GLY A 329 2.43 -8.25 -10.96
CA GLY A 329 3.42 -7.75 -10.01
C GLY A 329 3.98 -6.35 -10.30
N LYS A 330 4.51 -5.75 -9.24
CA LYS A 330 5.32 -4.53 -9.19
C LYS A 330 6.64 -4.84 -8.47
N TYR A 331 7.72 -4.19 -8.86
CA TYR A 331 9.04 -4.28 -8.23
C TYR A 331 9.44 -2.94 -7.65
N PHE A 332 9.86 -2.96 -6.39
CA PHE A 332 10.32 -1.79 -5.65
C PHE A 332 11.78 -1.94 -5.27
N HIS A 333 12.49 -0.81 -5.20
CA HIS A 333 13.82 -0.77 -4.61
C HIS A 333 14.02 0.55 -3.87
N ASN A 334 14.22 0.45 -2.54
CA ASN A 334 14.20 1.58 -1.60
C ASN A 334 12.92 2.41 -1.76
N ASP A 335 11.76 1.72 -1.70
CA ASP A 335 10.39 2.27 -1.83
C ASP A 335 10.06 2.99 -3.14
N ILE A 336 10.98 3.02 -4.10
CA ILE A 336 10.76 3.56 -5.44
C ILE A 336 10.26 2.44 -6.36
N LEU A 337 9.08 2.62 -6.97
CA LEU A 337 8.58 1.77 -8.04
C LEU A 337 9.55 1.77 -9.22
N LYS A 338 10.11 0.61 -9.54
CA LYS A 338 11.07 0.45 -10.65
C LYS A 338 10.44 -0.21 -11.87
N LYS A 339 9.52 -1.15 -11.66
CA LYS A 339 8.83 -1.89 -12.72
C LYS A 339 7.44 -2.31 -12.27
N GLU A 340 6.53 -2.36 -13.22
CA GLU A 340 5.13 -2.79 -13.07
C GLU A 340 4.75 -3.76 -14.20
N ASN A 341 3.55 -4.33 -14.11
CA ASN A 341 2.99 -5.29 -15.07
C ASN A 341 3.84 -6.56 -15.21
N LEU A 342 4.39 -7.04 -14.09
CA LEU A 342 5.17 -8.28 -14.03
C LEU A 342 4.25 -9.49 -14.09
N THR A 343 4.37 -10.30 -15.15
CA THR A 343 3.55 -11.51 -15.33
C THR A 343 4.23 -12.78 -14.82
N ASN A 344 5.57 -12.79 -14.70
CA ASN A 344 6.27 -13.85 -13.99
C ASN A 344 5.95 -13.72 -12.50
N ALA A 345 5.06 -14.55 -11.99
CA ALA A 345 4.47 -14.46 -10.67
C ALA A 345 4.59 -15.78 -9.89
N SER A 346 5.78 -16.38 -9.87
CA SER A 346 6.06 -17.51 -8.97
C SER A 346 5.80 -17.14 -7.51
N PHE A 347 5.28 -18.07 -6.70
CA PHE A 347 5.01 -17.82 -5.29
C PHE A 347 5.29 -19.05 -4.42
N ASN A 348 6.13 -18.90 -3.39
CA ASN A 348 6.29 -19.91 -2.35
C ASN A 348 5.27 -19.59 -1.26
N ILE A 349 4.14 -20.29 -1.26
CA ILE A 349 2.97 -19.94 -0.46
C ILE A 349 3.33 -20.03 1.04
N PRO A 350 3.29 -18.93 1.79
CA PRO A 350 3.58 -18.92 3.21
C PRO A 350 2.40 -19.52 3.98
N ILE A 351 2.70 -20.43 4.90
CA ILE A 351 1.72 -20.96 5.85
C ILE A 351 2.36 -21.23 7.23
N GLN A 352 3.50 -20.59 7.53
CA GLN A 352 4.06 -20.62 8.88
C GLN A 352 3.01 -20.11 9.85
N ARG A 353 2.25 -19.08 9.46
CA ARG A 353 1.14 -18.55 10.25
C ARG A 353 -0.10 -18.36 9.40
N ILE A 354 -1.23 -18.68 10.01
CA ILE A 354 -2.57 -18.35 9.54
C ILE A 354 -3.02 -17.21 10.45
N GLY A 355 -3.14 -16.00 9.91
CA GLY A 355 -3.06 -14.73 10.64
C GLY A 355 -1.64 -14.12 10.62
N SER A 356 -1.37 -13.18 11.53
CA SER A 356 -0.11 -12.41 11.60
C SER A 356 0.39 -12.12 13.01
N LYS A 357 1.72 -12.00 13.17
CA LYS A 357 2.34 -11.52 14.41
C LYS A 357 2.19 -10.01 14.65
N THR A 358 1.89 -9.22 13.61
CA THR A 358 1.97 -7.74 13.66
C THR A 358 0.74 -7.00 13.14
N ASN A 359 0.06 -7.51 12.11
CA ASN A 359 -1.09 -6.81 11.52
C ASN A 359 -2.07 -7.78 10.84
N ALA A 360 -2.72 -8.65 11.61
CA ALA A 360 -3.71 -9.59 11.06
C ALA A 360 -4.98 -8.88 10.54
N VAL A 361 -5.61 -9.46 9.52
CA VAL A 361 -6.97 -9.07 9.08
C VAL A 361 -8.01 -9.34 10.18
N GLN A 362 -9.10 -8.58 10.19
CA GLN A 362 -10.28 -8.92 10.99
C GLN A 362 -11.19 -9.84 10.17
N ALA A 363 -11.04 -11.15 10.36
CA ALA A 363 -11.72 -12.16 9.56
C ALA A 363 -11.91 -13.47 10.34
N THR A 364 -12.91 -14.24 9.94
CA THR A 364 -13.06 -15.64 10.34
C THR A 364 -12.51 -16.52 9.21
N ILE A 365 -11.60 -17.44 9.52
CA ILE A 365 -10.96 -18.37 8.58
C ILE A 365 -11.25 -19.82 8.99
N ASP A 366 -11.57 -20.67 8.04
CA ASP A 366 -11.78 -22.11 8.26
C ASP A 366 -11.31 -22.95 7.04
N ASN A 367 -11.32 -24.27 7.15
CA ASN A 367 -11.06 -25.25 6.10
C ASN A 367 -9.73 -25.00 5.35
N VAL A 368 -8.69 -24.64 6.10
CA VAL A 368 -7.37 -24.33 5.53
C VAL A 368 -6.70 -25.62 5.08
N LYS A 369 -6.57 -25.76 3.77
CA LYS A 369 -6.04 -26.94 3.10
C LYS A 369 -4.88 -26.55 2.19
N VAL A 370 -3.76 -27.25 2.34
CA VAL A 370 -2.64 -27.23 1.41
C VAL A 370 -2.61 -28.57 0.69
N SER A 371 -2.54 -28.57 -0.64
CA SER A 371 -2.42 -29.78 -1.45
C SER A 371 -1.46 -29.60 -2.62
N LYS A 372 -1.06 -30.71 -3.25
CA LYS A 372 -0.42 -30.66 -4.58
C LYS A 372 -1.41 -30.10 -5.59
N THR A 373 -0.93 -29.43 -6.63
CA THR A 373 -1.81 -28.99 -7.72
C THR A 373 -2.27 -30.17 -8.56
N HIS A 374 -3.57 -30.41 -8.61
CA HIS A 374 -4.17 -31.23 -9.67
C HIS A 374 -4.51 -30.34 -10.85
N SER A 375 -4.10 -30.74 -12.06
CA SER A 375 -4.60 -30.16 -13.29
C SER A 375 -6.06 -30.58 -13.49
N VAL A 376 -6.98 -29.78 -12.95
CA VAL A 376 -8.41 -29.91 -13.24
C VAL A 376 -8.60 -29.47 -14.69
N ASP A 377 -8.72 -30.44 -15.60
CA ASP A 377 -9.20 -30.19 -16.97
C ASP A 377 -10.71 -29.94 -16.90
N THR A 378 -11.09 -28.76 -16.42
CA THR A 378 -12.48 -28.36 -16.09
C THR A 378 -13.45 -28.54 -17.25
N TYR A 379 -12.94 -28.54 -18.48
CA TYR A 379 -13.71 -28.68 -19.72
C TYR A 379 -13.38 -29.94 -20.50
N ASN A 380 -12.59 -30.85 -19.90
CA ASN A 380 -12.15 -32.12 -20.49
C ASN A 380 -11.68 -31.97 -21.94
N LYS A 381 -10.73 -31.04 -22.20
CA LYS A 381 -10.16 -30.81 -23.53
C LYS A 381 -9.65 -32.09 -24.19
N SER A 382 -9.19 -33.06 -23.38
CA SER A 382 -8.76 -34.38 -23.89
C SER A 382 -9.85 -35.16 -24.65
N ALA A 383 -11.13 -34.83 -24.44
CA ALA A 383 -12.28 -35.37 -25.13
C ALA A 383 -12.80 -34.49 -26.29
N TRP A 384 -12.24 -33.29 -26.50
CA TRP A 384 -12.67 -32.40 -27.57
C TRP A 384 -12.35 -32.97 -28.95
N ALA A 385 -13.26 -32.76 -29.89
CA ALA A 385 -13.07 -33.09 -31.30
C ALA A 385 -13.37 -31.85 -32.16
N GLY A 386 -12.84 -31.79 -33.37
CA GLY A 386 -13.12 -30.66 -34.24
C GLY A 386 -12.89 -30.92 -35.72
N GLN A 387 -13.40 -30.01 -36.54
CA GLN A 387 -13.24 -29.98 -37.99
C GLN A 387 -12.93 -28.56 -38.48
N THR A 388 -12.19 -28.47 -39.59
CA THR A 388 -11.81 -27.19 -40.22
C THR A 388 -11.89 -27.30 -41.74
N ASN A 389 -12.05 -26.16 -42.41
CA ASN A 389 -11.90 -26.06 -43.86
C ASN A 389 -10.43 -25.88 -44.32
N THR A 390 -9.47 -25.71 -43.41
CA THR A 390 -8.04 -25.59 -43.77
C THR A 390 -7.13 -26.10 -42.65
N GLU A 391 -6.22 -27.02 -42.99
CA GLU A 391 -5.13 -27.44 -42.12
C GLU A 391 -3.93 -27.92 -42.96
N THR A 392 -2.73 -27.87 -42.37
CA THR A 392 -1.53 -28.48 -42.96
C THR A 392 -1.18 -29.74 -42.20
N ILE A 393 -1.13 -30.91 -42.83
CA ILE A 393 -0.54 -32.08 -42.17
C ILE A 393 1.00 -31.99 -42.33
N TYR A 394 1.69 -31.49 -41.31
CA TYR A 394 3.13 -31.24 -41.36
C TYR A 394 3.96 -32.18 -40.47
N ASN A 395 3.79 -32.15 -39.15
CA ASN A 395 4.52 -33.00 -38.21
C ASN A 395 3.71 -33.26 -36.91
N ASP A 396 4.37 -33.79 -35.87
CA ASP A 396 3.75 -34.20 -34.61
C ASP A 396 3.44 -33.03 -33.64
N VAL A 397 3.72 -31.78 -34.03
CA VAL A 397 3.40 -30.55 -33.27
C VAL A 397 2.77 -29.43 -34.09
N GLU A 398 2.86 -29.44 -35.43
CA GLU A 398 2.35 -28.36 -36.28
C GLU A 398 1.35 -28.85 -37.33
N GLY A 399 0.23 -28.14 -37.35
CA GLY A 399 -0.65 -27.92 -38.48
C GLY A 399 -2.05 -28.54 -38.37
N ARG A 400 -2.25 -29.58 -37.55
CA ARG A 400 -3.58 -30.19 -37.30
C ARG A 400 -4.46 -29.31 -36.43
N LEU A 401 -5.77 -29.32 -36.64
CA LEU A 401 -6.70 -28.61 -35.74
C LEU A 401 -6.62 -29.09 -34.28
N SER A 402 -6.40 -30.38 -34.05
CA SER A 402 -6.31 -30.97 -32.68
C SER A 402 -5.20 -30.36 -31.81
N TYR A 403 -4.18 -29.79 -32.43
CA TYR A 403 -3.07 -29.11 -31.75
C TYR A 403 -3.44 -27.73 -31.20
N ALA A 404 -4.67 -27.26 -31.41
CA ALA A 404 -5.20 -26.05 -30.79
C ALA A 404 -6.12 -26.36 -29.59
N PHE A 405 -6.11 -27.59 -29.05
CA PHE A 405 -6.82 -27.93 -27.82
C PHE A 405 -6.22 -29.16 -27.11
N ASP A 406 -4.90 -29.39 -27.27
CA ASP A 406 -4.18 -30.50 -26.62
C ASP A 406 -3.52 -30.09 -25.28
N ASN A 407 -3.76 -28.85 -24.81
CA ASN A 407 -3.13 -28.23 -23.65
C ASN A 407 -1.60 -28.08 -23.77
N ASN A 408 -1.07 -27.99 -24.99
CA ASN A 408 0.33 -27.78 -25.29
C ASN A 408 0.52 -26.56 -26.21
N ALA A 409 0.80 -25.39 -25.64
CA ALA A 409 1.04 -24.17 -26.40
C ALA A 409 2.25 -24.20 -27.37
N SER A 410 3.06 -25.27 -27.36
CA SER A 410 4.11 -25.52 -28.35
C SER A 410 3.60 -26.28 -29.59
N SER A 411 2.43 -26.92 -29.51
CA SER A 411 1.67 -27.40 -30.65
C SER A 411 0.91 -26.23 -31.31
N ILE A 412 0.59 -26.31 -32.60
CA ILE A 412 -0.24 -25.31 -33.30
C ILE A 412 -1.16 -25.92 -34.37
N TRP A 413 -2.41 -25.47 -34.46
CA TRP A 413 -3.20 -25.53 -35.70
C TRP A 413 -2.65 -24.49 -36.69
N HIS A 414 -2.59 -24.85 -37.99
CA HIS A 414 -2.13 -23.95 -39.03
C HIS A 414 -2.92 -24.17 -40.34
N SER A 415 -3.46 -23.09 -40.91
CA SER A 415 -4.04 -23.08 -42.26
C SER A 415 -3.08 -23.65 -43.30
N ASN A 416 -3.60 -24.20 -44.39
CA ASN A 416 -2.86 -24.94 -45.42
C ASN A 416 -1.79 -24.10 -46.15
N TRP A 417 -0.60 -24.01 -45.58
CA TRP A 417 0.50 -23.22 -46.14
C TRP A 417 1.36 -24.01 -47.14
N LYS A 418 1.28 -25.35 -47.10
CA LYS A 418 2.21 -26.25 -47.80
C LYS A 418 1.63 -26.73 -49.13
N GLY A 419 1.72 -25.86 -50.14
CA GLY A 419 1.39 -26.19 -51.53
C GLY A 419 0.01 -25.72 -52.01
N ALA A 420 -0.71 -24.97 -51.17
CA ALA A 420 -1.95 -24.29 -51.52
C ALA A 420 -1.78 -22.75 -51.47
N THR A 421 -2.78 -22.03 -51.98
CA THR A 421 -2.81 -20.56 -52.05
C THR A 421 -3.98 -19.96 -51.26
N ASP A 422 -4.57 -20.73 -50.35
CA ASP A 422 -5.65 -20.30 -49.47
C ASP A 422 -5.10 -19.43 -48.33
N LYS A 423 -4.84 -18.17 -48.68
CA LYS A 423 -4.78 -17.07 -47.72
C LYS A 423 -6.17 -16.48 -47.51
N LEU A 424 -6.38 -15.83 -46.36
CA LEU A 424 -7.46 -14.85 -46.18
C LEU A 424 -7.23 -13.68 -47.13
N THR A 425 -8.21 -13.41 -48.00
CA THR A 425 -8.19 -12.35 -49.02
C THR A 425 -9.24 -11.26 -48.76
N GLY A 426 -9.96 -11.34 -47.64
CA GLY A 426 -11.14 -10.53 -47.33
C GLY A 426 -12.44 -11.05 -47.95
N ASN A 427 -12.37 -11.94 -48.95
CA ASN A 427 -13.54 -12.58 -49.59
C ASN A 427 -13.75 -14.05 -49.20
N ASN A 428 -12.91 -14.59 -48.31
CA ASN A 428 -12.95 -15.96 -47.80
C ASN A 428 -12.61 -15.99 -46.32
N THR A 429 -13.00 -17.06 -45.64
CA THR A 429 -12.78 -17.27 -44.21
C THR A 429 -12.25 -18.67 -43.91
N PHE A 430 -11.58 -18.80 -42.78
CA PHE A 430 -11.16 -20.09 -42.23
C PHE A 430 -11.86 -20.32 -40.90
N TYR A 431 -12.33 -21.54 -40.66
CA TYR A 431 -13.06 -21.86 -39.44
C TYR A 431 -12.48 -23.06 -38.71
N ALA A 432 -12.67 -23.07 -37.40
CA ALA A 432 -12.56 -24.22 -36.54
C ALA A 432 -13.93 -24.46 -35.90
N GLU A 433 -14.53 -25.62 -36.15
CA GLU A 433 -15.71 -26.10 -35.43
C GLU A 433 -15.25 -27.14 -34.42
N ILE A 434 -15.65 -26.98 -33.16
CA ILE A 434 -15.23 -27.78 -32.01
C ILE A 434 -16.48 -28.35 -31.34
N ASP A 435 -16.49 -29.66 -31.06
CA ASP A 435 -17.40 -30.33 -30.14
C ASP A 435 -16.63 -30.61 -28.84
N MET A 436 -17.07 -30.01 -27.74
CA MET A 436 -16.45 -30.16 -26.42
C MET A 436 -16.84 -31.47 -25.71
N ASN A 437 -17.53 -32.38 -26.42
CA ASN A 437 -18.08 -33.67 -25.99
C ASN A 437 -19.22 -33.60 -24.94
N GLU A 438 -19.16 -32.65 -24.02
CA GLU A 438 -20.19 -32.35 -23.02
C GLU A 438 -20.65 -30.89 -23.15
N THR A 439 -21.79 -30.57 -22.52
CA THR A 439 -22.35 -29.22 -22.52
C THR A 439 -21.91 -28.49 -21.26
N TYR A 440 -21.31 -27.31 -21.42
CA TYR A 440 -20.80 -26.47 -20.34
C TYR A 440 -21.49 -25.11 -20.35
N THR A 441 -21.92 -24.64 -19.18
CA THR A 441 -22.42 -23.27 -19.01
C THR A 441 -21.23 -22.30 -19.01
N ILE A 442 -21.00 -21.62 -20.13
CA ILE A 442 -19.85 -20.74 -20.37
C ILE A 442 -20.30 -19.39 -20.93
N ASN A 443 -19.41 -18.40 -20.85
CA ASN A 443 -19.65 -17.06 -21.38
C ASN A 443 -18.41 -16.43 -22.04
N SER A 444 -17.34 -17.22 -22.19
CA SER A 444 -16.10 -16.79 -22.82
C SER A 444 -15.44 -17.93 -23.59
N PHE A 445 -14.81 -17.55 -24.69
CA PHE A 445 -13.95 -18.40 -25.53
C PHE A 445 -12.73 -17.58 -25.91
N SER A 446 -11.54 -18.18 -25.90
CA SER A 446 -10.31 -17.49 -26.25
C SER A 446 -9.42 -18.34 -27.14
N PHE A 447 -8.54 -17.68 -27.90
CA PHE A 447 -7.54 -18.31 -28.74
C PHE A 447 -6.17 -17.69 -28.48
N THR A 448 -5.14 -18.54 -28.39
CA THR A 448 -3.75 -18.16 -28.21
C THR A 448 -3.03 -18.24 -29.57
N PRO A 449 -2.54 -17.14 -30.14
CA PRO A 449 -1.76 -17.16 -31.38
C PRO A 449 -0.41 -17.87 -31.23
N ARG A 450 0.17 -18.37 -32.34
CA ARG A 450 1.49 -19.02 -32.33
C ARG A 450 2.59 -18.12 -31.72
N THR A 451 3.49 -18.71 -30.94
CA THR A 451 4.52 -17.97 -30.18
C THR A 451 5.89 -17.90 -30.89
N ASP A 452 6.17 -18.82 -31.81
CA ASP A 452 7.45 -19.06 -32.47
C ASP A 452 7.76 -18.10 -33.63
N THR A 453 6.78 -17.76 -34.48
CA THR A 453 6.98 -16.86 -35.64
C THR A 453 6.01 -15.67 -35.64
N ASN A 454 6.12 -14.76 -36.60
CA ASN A 454 5.23 -13.61 -36.77
C ASN A 454 4.38 -13.77 -38.05
N SER A 455 3.61 -14.85 -38.11
CA SER A 455 2.80 -15.27 -39.26
C SER A 455 1.51 -15.92 -38.76
N GLY A 456 0.39 -15.73 -39.47
CA GLY A 456 -0.88 -16.35 -39.11
C GLY A 456 -1.60 -15.74 -37.89
N LEU A 457 -1.20 -14.56 -37.43
CA LEU A 457 -1.82 -13.91 -36.26
C LEU A 457 -3.19 -13.35 -36.64
N VAL A 458 -4.27 -13.97 -36.14
CA VAL A 458 -5.66 -13.55 -36.44
C VAL A 458 -5.95 -12.18 -35.86
N THR A 459 -6.43 -11.26 -36.69
CA THR A 459 -6.76 -9.87 -36.35
C THR A 459 -8.24 -9.54 -36.46
N LYS A 460 -9.03 -10.39 -37.14
CA LYS A 460 -10.50 -10.28 -37.15
C LYS A 460 -11.17 -11.64 -37.23
N ALA A 461 -12.18 -11.90 -36.41
CA ALA A 461 -12.94 -13.15 -36.42
C ALA A 461 -14.39 -13.01 -35.91
N ASP A 462 -15.26 -13.93 -36.33
CA ASP A 462 -16.57 -14.16 -35.69
C ASP A 462 -16.49 -15.34 -34.71
N LEU A 463 -17.47 -15.40 -33.81
CA LEU A 463 -17.71 -16.55 -32.94
C LEU A 463 -19.19 -16.94 -32.95
N PHE A 464 -19.46 -18.24 -33.10
CA PHE A 464 -20.78 -18.83 -32.95
C PHE A 464 -20.75 -19.99 -31.94
N VAL A 465 -21.86 -20.21 -31.25
CA VAL A 465 -22.03 -21.28 -30.24
C VAL A 465 -23.38 -21.98 -30.39
N LYS A 466 -23.53 -23.19 -29.82
CA LYS A 466 -24.83 -23.86 -29.57
C LYS A 466 -24.74 -24.95 -28.49
N ALA A 467 -25.84 -25.25 -27.80
CA ALA A 467 -25.85 -26.19 -26.67
C ALA A 467 -25.95 -27.66 -27.12
N SER A 468 -26.59 -27.92 -28.26
CA SER A 468 -26.79 -29.26 -28.81
C SER A 468 -26.62 -29.30 -30.34
N ASN A 469 -26.59 -30.51 -30.93
CA ASN A 469 -26.40 -30.64 -32.37
C ASN A 469 -27.63 -30.21 -33.18
N ASP A 470 -28.83 -30.35 -32.62
CA ASP A 470 -30.11 -30.09 -33.29
C ASP A 470 -30.54 -28.61 -33.22
N GLU A 471 -29.76 -27.78 -32.51
CA GLU A 471 -29.94 -26.32 -32.44
C GLU A 471 -29.23 -25.57 -33.58
N GLU A 472 -29.77 -24.38 -33.87
CA GLU A 472 -29.16 -23.40 -34.76
C GLU A 472 -27.94 -22.72 -34.12
N TRP A 473 -27.01 -22.27 -34.95
CA TRP A 473 -25.84 -21.51 -34.48
C TRP A 473 -26.23 -20.11 -34.00
N ILE A 474 -25.94 -19.79 -32.73
CA ILE A 474 -26.07 -18.45 -32.17
C ILE A 474 -24.79 -17.68 -32.46
N GLN A 475 -24.85 -16.58 -33.20
CA GLN A 475 -23.71 -15.69 -33.38
C GLN A 475 -23.53 -14.83 -32.13
N VAL A 476 -22.45 -15.07 -31.40
CA VAL A 476 -22.14 -14.36 -30.15
C VAL A 476 -21.08 -13.28 -30.31
N ALA A 477 -20.35 -13.27 -31.43
CA ALA A 477 -19.53 -12.14 -31.85
C ALA A 477 -19.49 -12.00 -33.38
N GLU A 478 -19.54 -10.76 -33.86
CA GLU A 478 -19.40 -10.39 -35.27
C GLU A 478 -18.23 -9.44 -35.46
N ASP A 479 -17.34 -9.75 -36.41
CA ASP A 479 -16.22 -8.91 -36.85
C ASP A 479 -15.29 -8.44 -35.71
N ALA A 480 -15.16 -9.23 -34.64
CA ALA A 480 -14.36 -8.91 -33.46
C ALA A 480 -12.89 -8.68 -33.84
N LEU A 481 -12.34 -7.54 -33.41
CA LEU A 481 -11.00 -7.06 -33.77
C LEU A 481 -9.98 -7.41 -32.70
N PHE A 482 -8.80 -7.86 -33.14
CA PHE A 482 -7.70 -8.27 -32.28
C PHE A 482 -6.36 -7.67 -32.76
N ALA A 483 -5.50 -7.34 -31.80
CA ALA A 483 -4.15 -6.86 -32.10
C ALA A 483 -3.29 -7.96 -32.75
N ALA A 484 -2.43 -7.56 -33.69
CA ALA A 484 -1.53 -8.46 -34.43
C ALA A 484 -0.29 -8.86 -33.61
N ASP A 485 -0.52 -9.40 -32.43
CA ASP A 485 0.50 -9.85 -31.47
C ASP A 485 0.20 -11.25 -30.91
N ARG A 486 1.10 -11.75 -30.06
CA ARG A 486 1.10 -13.11 -29.51
C ARG A 486 0.35 -13.27 -28.19
N SER A 487 -0.33 -12.24 -27.68
CA SER A 487 -1.17 -12.40 -26.49
C SER A 487 -2.36 -13.32 -26.79
N GLN A 488 -2.87 -14.02 -25.78
CA GLN A 488 -4.19 -14.65 -25.87
C GLN A 488 -5.25 -13.60 -26.22
N LYS A 489 -6.25 -13.99 -27.01
CA LYS A 489 -7.34 -13.15 -27.51
C LYS A 489 -8.67 -13.74 -27.08
N THR A 490 -9.55 -12.95 -26.50
CA THR A 490 -10.75 -13.44 -25.82
C THR A 490 -12.03 -12.81 -26.39
N PHE A 491 -13.01 -13.66 -26.63
CA PHE A 491 -14.41 -13.29 -26.85
C PHE A 491 -15.17 -13.40 -25.52
N TYR A 492 -16.11 -12.48 -25.32
CA TYR A 492 -17.04 -12.47 -24.20
C TYR A 492 -18.46 -12.41 -24.75
N PHE A 493 -19.39 -13.13 -24.13
CA PHE A 493 -20.79 -13.22 -24.53
C PHE A 493 -21.68 -13.45 -23.30
N ASP A 494 -23.01 -13.38 -23.46
CA ASP A 494 -23.93 -13.72 -22.36
C ASP A 494 -23.83 -15.21 -22.01
N GLU A 495 -23.85 -15.52 -20.72
CA GLU A 495 -23.71 -16.87 -20.19
C GLU A 495 -24.82 -17.79 -20.70
N GLN A 496 -24.42 -18.94 -21.27
CA GLN A 496 -25.32 -19.91 -21.86
C GLN A 496 -24.68 -21.30 -21.89
N ASP A 497 -25.52 -22.32 -22.04
CA ASP A 497 -25.07 -23.68 -22.25
C ASP A 497 -24.47 -23.83 -23.65
N VAL A 498 -23.22 -24.29 -23.73
CA VAL A 498 -22.49 -24.49 -24.98
C VAL A 498 -21.85 -25.86 -25.00
N ARG A 499 -22.00 -26.57 -26.11
CA ARG A 499 -21.23 -27.77 -26.43
C ARG A 499 -20.39 -27.58 -27.70
N TYR A 500 -20.95 -26.87 -28.67
CA TYR A 500 -20.30 -26.64 -29.96
C TYR A 500 -19.89 -25.18 -30.11
N ILE A 501 -18.66 -24.98 -30.59
CA ILE A 501 -18.09 -23.66 -30.87
C ILE A 501 -17.65 -23.60 -32.32
N LYS A 502 -17.88 -22.46 -32.97
CA LYS A 502 -17.37 -22.17 -34.32
C LYS A 502 -16.66 -20.83 -34.34
N PHE A 503 -15.33 -20.89 -34.35
CA PHE A 503 -14.47 -19.74 -34.57
C PHE A 503 -14.27 -19.52 -36.07
N VAL A 504 -14.43 -18.29 -36.56
CA VAL A 504 -14.31 -17.97 -38.00
C VAL A 504 -13.34 -16.80 -38.21
N ALA A 505 -12.09 -17.12 -38.54
CA ALA A 505 -11.08 -16.14 -38.90
C ALA A 505 -11.39 -15.48 -40.26
N LYS A 506 -11.47 -14.15 -40.26
CA LYS A 506 -11.77 -13.27 -41.40
C LYS A 506 -10.57 -12.44 -41.85
N SER A 507 -9.64 -12.12 -40.96
CA SER A 507 -8.41 -11.40 -41.29
C SER A 507 -7.26 -11.77 -40.34
N SER A 508 -6.03 -11.64 -40.83
CA SER A 508 -4.79 -11.87 -40.08
C SER A 508 -3.68 -10.95 -40.56
N ASN A 509 -2.52 -10.96 -39.88
CA ASN A 509 -1.37 -10.09 -40.19
C ASN A 509 -0.77 -10.32 -41.59
N ASP A 510 -0.82 -11.55 -42.11
CA ASP A 510 -0.22 -11.91 -43.41
C ASP A 510 -1.10 -12.80 -44.31
N GLY A 511 -2.35 -13.05 -43.91
CA GLY A 511 -3.31 -13.88 -44.62
C GLY A 511 -3.31 -15.37 -44.24
N TRP A 512 -2.37 -15.85 -43.43
CA TRP A 512 -2.45 -17.21 -42.86
C TRP A 512 -3.26 -17.22 -41.56
N VAL A 513 -3.52 -18.40 -40.98
CA VAL A 513 -4.10 -18.55 -39.64
C VAL A 513 -3.30 -19.59 -38.87
N ALA A 514 -2.86 -19.24 -37.66
CA ALA A 514 -2.16 -20.16 -36.76
C ALA A 514 -2.56 -19.90 -35.30
N VAL A 515 -2.95 -20.96 -34.59
CA VAL A 515 -3.44 -20.93 -33.21
C VAL A 515 -2.77 -22.05 -32.41
N SER A 516 -2.16 -21.71 -31.28
CA SER A 516 -1.58 -22.65 -30.32
C SER A 516 -2.61 -23.30 -29.41
N GLU A 517 -3.61 -22.55 -28.93
CA GLU A 517 -4.61 -23.07 -28.00
C GLU A 517 -5.95 -22.37 -28.20
N PHE A 518 -7.03 -23.11 -27.95
CA PHE A 518 -8.39 -22.65 -27.76
C PHE A 518 -8.82 -23.01 -26.34
N ASP A 519 -9.37 -22.04 -25.64
CA ASP A 519 -9.87 -22.20 -24.28
C ASP A 519 -11.32 -21.72 -24.19
N VAL A 520 -12.08 -22.30 -23.27
CA VAL A 520 -13.36 -21.75 -22.82
C VAL A 520 -13.27 -21.41 -21.35
N ALA A 521 -14.11 -20.48 -20.92
CA ALA A 521 -14.29 -20.19 -19.51
C ALA A 521 -15.74 -19.84 -19.20
N SER A 522 -16.19 -20.32 -18.05
CA SER A 522 -17.33 -19.73 -17.33
C SER A 522 -16.76 -18.62 -16.45
N ILE A 523 -16.87 -17.39 -16.95
CA ILE A 523 -16.49 -16.16 -16.25
C ILE A 523 -17.79 -15.46 -15.84
N PRO A 524 -18.62 -16.00 -14.92
CA PRO A 524 -19.93 -15.43 -14.61
C PRO A 524 -19.83 -13.94 -14.35
N LYS A 525 -20.86 -13.20 -14.81
CA LYS A 525 -21.06 -11.76 -14.54
C LYS A 525 -20.73 -11.54 -13.08
N SER A 526 -19.66 -10.79 -12.83
CA SER A 526 -19.10 -10.68 -11.50
C SER A 526 -20.12 -9.99 -10.60
N GLN A 527 -20.69 -10.74 -9.66
CA GLN A 527 -21.55 -10.16 -8.64
C GLN A 527 -20.70 -9.34 -7.67
N MET A 528 -20.80 -8.03 -7.89
CA MET A 528 -20.41 -6.87 -7.11
C MET A 528 -20.92 -6.85 -5.68
N ASN A 529 -20.16 -7.17 -4.64
CA ASN A 529 -20.55 -6.82 -3.27
C ASN A 529 -20.22 -5.35 -3.00
N VAL A 530 -21.25 -4.53 -2.78
CA VAL A 530 -21.12 -3.16 -2.29
C VAL A 530 -21.43 -3.18 -0.80
N TYR A 531 -20.41 -3.01 0.04
CA TYR A 531 -20.52 -2.97 1.49
C TYR A 531 -20.19 -1.58 2.03
N VAL A 532 -20.92 -1.16 3.06
CA VAL A 532 -20.66 0.07 3.80
C VAL A 532 -20.62 -0.25 5.29
N ASP A 533 -19.47 -0.03 5.93
CA ASP A 533 -19.37 0.10 7.39
C ASP A 533 -19.76 1.54 7.77
N TYR A 534 -20.12 1.81 9.03
CA TYR A 534 -20.43 3.17 9.46
C TYR A 534 -20.01 3.45 10.89
N THR A 535 -19.71 4.72 11.17
CA THR A 535 -19.27 5.20 12.48
C THR A 535 -20.08 6.44 12.87
N GLY A 536 -20.52 6.50 14.12
CA GLY A 536 -21.58 7.41 14.56
C GLY A 536 -22.96 6.82 14.29
N GLU A 537 -24.01 7.57 14.61
CA GLU A 537 -25.40 7.08 14.52
C GLU A 537 -26.06 7.51 13.20
N GLY A 538 -26.63 6.55 12.48
CA GLY A 538 -27.30 6.74 11.21
C GLY A 538 -27.62 5.41 10.52
N THR A 539 -28.15 5.49 9.30
CA THR A 539 -28.42 4.33 8.44
C THR A 539 -27.87 4.55 7.04
N VAL A 540 -27.51 3.45 6.37
CA VAL A 540 -27.08 3.46 4.97
C VAL A 540 -27.93 2.51 4.14
N ASP A 541 -28.55 3.05 3.09
CA ASP A 541 -29.22 2.27 2.04
C ASP A 541 -28.31 2.11 0.81
N GLY A 542 -28.55 1.05 0.02
CA GLY A 542 -27.83 0.77 -1.23
C GLY A 542 -26.63 -0.18 -1.09
N THR A 543 -26.37 -0.73 0.10
CA THR A 543 -25.48 -1.89 0.25
C THR A 543 -26.16 -3.17 -0.26
N GLY A 544 -25.40 -4.06 -0.89
CA GLY A 544 -25.94 -5.29 -1.48
C GLY A 544 -25.02 -5.97 -2.48
N GLN A 545 -25.58 -6.96 -3.19
CA GLN A 545 -24.94 -7.60 -4.34
C GLN A 545 -25.55 -7.09 -5.64
N TYR A 546 -24.71 -6.74 -6.60
CA TYR A 546 -25.08 -6.11 -7.87
C TYR A 546 -24.31 -6.74 -9.02
N ASP A 547 -24.91 -6.88 -10.20
CA ASP A 547 -24.16 -7.32 -11.38
C ASP A 547 -23.16 -6.24 -11.81
N ALA A 548 -21.94 -6.63 -12.20
CA ALA A 548 -20.94 -5.68 -12.72
C ALA A 548 -21.51 -4.82 -13.86
N GLY A 549 -21.27 -3.50 -13.79
CA GLY A 549 -21.84 -2.51 -14.70
C GLY A 549 -23.18 -1.91 -14.23
N THR A 550 -23.75 -2.38 -13.12
CA THR A 550 -24.97 -1.78 -12.53
C THR A 550 -24.64 -0.43 -11.90
N GLU A 551 -25.46 0.60 -12.16
CA GLU A 551 -25.41 1.86 -11.42
C GLU A 551 -26.16 1.73 -10.09
N VAL A 552 -25.47 2.06 -9.00
CA VAL A 552 -25.98 1.96 -7.61
C VAL A 552 -25.87 3.33 -6.95
N THR A 553 -26.89 3.69 -6.16
CA THR A 553 -26.88 4.89 -5.33
C THR A 553 -26.89 4.48 -3.87
N LEU A 554 -25.80 4.78 -3.16
CA LEU A 554 -25.75 4.73 -1.70
C LEU A 554 -26.43 5.97 -1.13
N THR A 555 -27.16 5.82 -0.02
CA THR A 555 -27.81 6.94 0.68
C THR A 555 -27.55 6.84 2.18
N ALA A 556 -26.86 7.83 2.74
CA ALA A 556 -26.62 7.97 4.16
C ALA A 556 -27.72 8.86 4.77
N THR A 557 -28.42 8.34 5.78
CA THR A 557 -29.40 9.09 6.56
C THR A 557 -28.88 9.22 7.99
N PRO A 558 -28.45 10.41 8.43
CA PRO A 558 -28.03 10.63 9.81
C PRO A 558 -29.15 10.31 10.80
N ALA A 559 -28.78 9.78 11.97
CA ALA A 559 -29.71 9.76 13.10
C ALA A 559 -30.03 11.20 13.54
N LYS A 560 -31.12 11.35 14.29
CA LYS A 560 -31.50 12.66 14.85
C LYS A 560 -30.37 13.18 15.76
N GLY A 561 -29.97 14.44 15.56
CA GLY A 561 -28.82 15.05 16.26
C GLY A 561 -27.46 14.83 15.57
N TYR A 562 -27.38 13.95 14.57
CA TYR A 562 -26.16 13.69 13.81
C TYR A 562 -26.22 14.34 12.42
N VAL A 563 -25.04 14.58 11.83
CA VAL A 563 -24.86 14.94 10.43
C VAL A 563 -23.92 13.95 9.75
N PHE A 564 -24.12 13.77 8.45
CA PHE A 564 -23.22 12.98 7.60
C PHE A 564 -22.01 13.84 7.21
N ILE A 565 -20.80 13.33 7.42
CA ILE A 565 -19.57 14.06 7.09
C ILE A 565 -18.80 13.50 5.89
N GLY A 566 -19.07 12.27 5.46
CA GLY A 566 -18.60 11.78 4.17
C GLY A 566 -18.57 10.26 3.97
N TRP A 567 -18.49 9.88 2.70
CA TRP A 567 -18.16 8.53 2.23
C TRP A 567 -16.65 8.42 2.11
N ILE A 568 -16.07 7.37 2.69
CA ILE A 568 -14.62 7.24 2.87
C ILE A 568 -14.18 5.88 2.32
N ASP A 569 -13.04 5.86 1.62
CA ASP A 569 -12.50 4.63 1.04
C ASP A 569 -11.56 3.85 1.98
N PHE A 570 -11.04 2.72 1.50
CA PHE A 570 -10.10 1.87 2.23
C PHE A 570 -8.75 2.54 2.57
N SER A 571 -8.45 3.72 1.99
CA SER A 571 -7.27 4.54 2.26
C SER A 571 -7.51 5.66 3.28
N ASP A 572 -8.71 5.72 3.88
CA ASP A 572 -9.20 6.82 4.73
C ASP A 572 -9.38 8.15 3.96
N THR A 573 -9.52 8.09 2.63
CA THR A 573 -9.78 9.27 1.79
C THR A 573 -11.28 9.52 1.67
N VAL A 574 -11.71 10.76 1.93
CA VAL A 574 -13.10 11.20 1.70
C VAL A 574 -13.37 11.30 0.20
N ILE A 575 -14.25 10.45 -0.32
CA ILE A 575 -14.67 10.44 -1.74
C ILE A 575 -15.72 11.53 -2.01
N SER A 576 -16.68 11.68 -1.10
CA SER A 576 -17.78 12.64 -1.23
C SER A 576 -18.37 13.00 0.13
N THR A 577 -18.74 14.27 0.32
CA THR A 577 -19.47 14.77 1.49
C THR A 577 -20.99 14.78 1.27
N ASP A 578 -21.47 14.52 0.05
CA ASP A 578 -22.90 14.46 -0.25
C ASP A 578 -23.52 13.20 0.34
N SER A 579 -24.68 13.30 0.99
CA SER A 579 -25.36 12.16 1.63
C SER A 579 -25.87 11.09 0.65
N THR A 580 -25.70 11.28 -0.66
CA THR A 580 -25.94 10.28 -1.71
C THR A 580 -24.71 10.13 -2.60
N LEU A 581 -24.30 8.89 -2.87
CA LEU A 581 -23.17 8.56 -3.74
C LEU A 581 -23.62 7.57 -4.82
N THR A 582 -23.70 8.03 -6.08
CA THR A 582 -24.05 7.21 -7.24
C THR A 582 -22.81 6.81 -8.03
N PHE A 583 -22.63 5.52 -8.31
CA PHE A 583 -21.52 5.00 -9.11
C PHE A 583 -21.86 3.70 -9.83
N THR A 584 -21.10 3.38 -10.88
CA THR A 584 -21.17 2.09 -11.57
C THR A 584 -20.33 1.05 -10.85
N VAL A 585 -20.95 -0.04 -10.40
CA VAL A 585 -20.28 -1.12 -9.66
C VAL A 585 -19.47 -1.98 -10.65
N ASN A 586 -18.17 -1.74 -10.74
CA ASN A 586 -17.25 -2.48 -11.62
C ASN A 586 -16.25 -3.38 -10.86
N ALA A 587 -16.27 -3.34 -9.52
CA ALA A 587 -15.48 -4.15 -8.59
C ALA A 587 -16.25 -4.32 -7.27
N ASN A 588 -15.83 -5.23 -6.40
CA ASN A 588 -16.26 -5.25 -5.00
C ASN A 588 -15.89 -3.91 -4.35
N THR A 589 -16.88 -3.19 -3.82
CA THR A 589 -16.70 -1.86 -3.24
C THR A 589 -16.94 -1.93 -1.74
N ASN A 590 -15.94 -1.49 -0.96
CA ASN A 590 -16.03 -1.36 0.49
C ASN A 590 -15.82 0.11 0.86
N LEU A 591 -16.78 0.73 1.56
CA LEU A 591 -16.72 2.12 2.02
C LEU A 591 -17.03 2.24 3.50
N GLU A 592 -16.71 3.39 4.09
CA GLU A 592 -17.19 3.82 5.41
C GLU A 592 -18.10 5.05 5.24
N ALA A 593 -19.27 5.05 5.87
CA ALA A 593 -20.14 6.22 6.01
C ALA A 593 -19.93 6.83 7.40
N ARG A 594 -19.35 8.03 7.45
CA ARG A 594 -18.98 8.68 8.72
C ARG A 594 -20.03 9.72 9.10
N PHE A 595 -20.57 9.61 10.31
CA PHE A 595 -21.50 10.54 10.94
C PHE A 595 -20.88 11.17 12.18
N THR A 596 -21.18 12.44 12.45
CA THR A 596 -20.76 13.13 13.69
C THR A 596 -21.97 13.74 14.39
N ARG A 597 -21.93 13.87 15.73
CA ARG A 597 -23.00 14.51 16.49
C ARG A 597 -22.82 16.02 16.44
N GLU A 598 -23.85 16.74 15.97
CA GLU A 598 -23.87 18.21 15.95
C GLU A 598 -24.96 18.80 16.85
N ALA A 599 -25.96 18.02 17.28
CA ALA A 599 -27.00 18.48 18.19
C ALA A 599 -27.50 17.37 19.13
N TYR A 600 -28.06 17.79 20.26
CA TYR A 600 -28.77 16.98 21.24
C TYR A 600 -30.29 17.11 21.08
N VAL A 601 -31.01 16.03 21.38
CA VAL A 601 -32.47 16.01 21.47
C VAL A 601 -32.89 16.30 22.90
N VAL A 602 -33.52 17.46 23.10
CA VAL A 602 -34.11 17.85 24.39
C VAL A 602 -35.62 17.80 24.25
N ASP A 603 -36.25 16.76 24.80
CA ASP A 603 -37.71 16.68 24.89
C ASP A 603 -38.19 17.45 26.14
N ILE A 604 -39.15 18.36 25.98
CA ILE A 604 -39.79 19.08 27.10
C ILE A 604 -41.30 18.88 27.02
N ASP A 605 -41.87 18.15 27.97
CA ASP A 605 -43.30 17.81 28.05
C ASP A 605 -43.88 17.20 26.74
N GLY A 606 -43.08 16.47 25.96
CA GLY A 606 -43.44 15.90 24.67
C GLY A 606 -43.18 16.82 23.46
N THR A 607 -42.45 17.92 23.65
CA THR A 607 -42.00 18.86 22.60
C THR A 607 -40.49 18.77 22.44
N GLU A 608 -40.03 18.19 21.33
CA GLU A 608 -38.61 17.99 21.07
C GLU A 608 -37.93 19.22 20.47
N TYR A 609 -36.80 19.61 21.05
CA TYR A 609 -35.90 20.64 20.56
C TYR A 609 -34.58 20.00 20.12
N LEU A 610 -34.01 20.49 19.00
CA LEU A 610 -32.64 20.16 18.60
C LEU A 610 -31.73 21.30 19.05
N VAL A 611 -30.77 21.00 19.92
CA VAL A 611 -29.86 21.98 20.53
C VAL A 611 -28.44 21.68 20.08
N PRO A 612 -27.74 22.59 19.39
CA PRO A 612 -26.38 22.34 18.93
C PRO A 612 -25.43 21.94 20.07
N VAL A 613 -24.45 21.09 19.77
CA VAL A 613 -23.41 20.68 20.73
C VAL A 613 -22.67 21.95 21.23
N GLY A 614 -22.63 22.15 22.54
CA GLY A 614 -22.07 23.35 23.16
C GLY A 614 -23.03 24.52 23.33
N GLU A 615 -24.30 24.40 22.91
CA GLU A 615 -25.36 25.41 23.09
C GLU A 615 -26.45 24.94 24.06
N GLY A 616 -27.16 25.91 24.64
CA GLY A 616 -28.36 25.70 25.47
C GLY A 616 -29.62 26.30 24.84
N LEU A 617 -30.76 26.06 25.47
CA LEU A 617 -32.08 26.55 25.07
C LEU A 617 -32.45 27.88 25.75
N ASP A 618 -32.71 28.91 24.94
CA ASP A 618 -33.42 30.12 25.37
C ASP A 618 -34.92 29.96 25.11
N LEU A 619 -35.69 29.63 26.15
CA LEU A 619 -37.14 29.47 26.09
C LEU A 619 -37.86 30.51 26.97
N PRO A 620 -38.97 31.10 26.49
CA PRO A 620 -39.75 32.03 27.29
C PRO A 620 -40.38 31.31 28.48
N ARG A 621 -40.18 31.85 29.70
CA ARG A 621 -40.67 31.24 30.95
C ARG A 621 -42.16 30.89 30.89
N PRO A 622 -42.53 29.59 30.92
CA PRO A 622 -43.91 29.14 30.95
C PRO A 622 -44.73 29.80 32.07
N GLN A 623 -46.01 30.05 31.83
CA GLN A 623 -46.91 30.70 32.80
C GLN A 623 -48.08 29.78 33.12
N LYS A 624 -48.36 29.57 34.42
CA LYS A 624 -49.50 28.79 34.91
C LYS A 624 -50.21 29.58 36.03
N PRO A 625 -51.49 29.98 35.87
CA PRO A 625 -52.20 30.78 36.88
C PRO A 625 -52.15 30.15 38.27
N GLY A 626 -51.78 30.93 39.30
CA GLY A 626 -51.67 30.45 40.69
C GLY A 626 -50.35 29.73 41.05
N TYR A 627 -49.44 29.52 40.09
CA TYR A 627 -48.16 28.83 40.30
C TYR A 627 -46.97 29.66 39.79
N GLU A 628 -45.86 29.55 40.50
CA GLU A 628 -44.55 29.96 40.04
C GLU A 628 -43.97 28.89 39.10
N PHE A 629 -43.36 29.32 37.99
CA PHE A 629 -42.52 28.43 37.20
C PHE A 629 -41.26 28.14 38.02
N ASP A 630 -41.10 26.89 38.44
CA ASP A 630 -39.98 26.48 39.25
C ASP A 630 -38.78 26.13 38.35
N GLY A 631 -38.98 25.25 37.36
CA GLY A 631 -37.98 24.94 36.35
C GLY A 631 -38.35 23.76 35.45
N TYR A 632 -37.40 23.38 34.60
CA TYR A 632 -37.42 22.14 33.86
C TYR A 632 -36.69 21.05 34.67
N TYR A 633 -37.15 19.80 34.57
CA TYR A 633 -36.66 18.70 35.41
C TYR A 633 -36.55 17.39 34.65
N GLU A 634 -35.37 16.76 34.72
CA GLU A 634 -35.18 15.37 34.33
C GLU A 634 -35.47 14.48 35.55
N GLY A 635 -36.60 13.78 35.52
CA GLY A 635 -37.13 13.10 36.71
C GLY A 635 -37.33 14.08 37.87
N ASP A 636 -36.50 13.97 38.91
CA ASP A 636 -36.50 14.86 40.08
C ASP A 636 -35.34 15.86 40.13
N THR A 637 -34.40 15.81 39.17
CA THR A 637 -33.27 16.74 39.08
C THR A 637 -33.63 17.97 38.27
N LYS A 638 -33.39 19.17 38.82
CA LYS A 638 -33.65 20.45 38.14
C LYS A 638 -32.57 20.75 37.10
N VAL A 639 -32.97 20.99 35.86
CA VAL A 639 -32.07 21.24 34.73
C VAL A 639 -32.10 22.70 34.31
N ASP A 640 -30.93 23.34 34.25
CA ASP A 640 -30.75 24.69 33.73
C ASP A 640 -30.59 24.64 32.21
N VAL A 641 -31.71 24.67 31.49
CA VAL A 641 -31.75 24.47 30.03
C VAL A 641 -30.96 25.52 29.25
N ALA A 642 -30.58 26.65 29.86
CA ALA A 642 -29.77 27.68 29.21
C ALA A 642 -28.27 27.32 29.15
N LYS A 643 -27.85 26.23 29.81
CA LYS A 643 -26.49 25.68 29.70
C LYS A 643 -26.37 24.68 28.54
N PRO A 644 -25.14 24.41 28.07
CA PRO A 644 -24.89 23.34 27.11
C PRO A 644 -25.40 21.99 27.60
N PHE A 645 -25.99 21.21 26.68
CA PHE A 645 -26.33 19.81 26.91
C PHE A 645 -25.14 18.91 26.48
N GLU A 646 -24.99 17.76 27.13
CA GLU A 646 -23.92 16.76 26.87
C GLU A 646 -24.49 15.40 26.40
N ASN A 647 -25.80 15.21 26.51
CA ASN A 647 -26.55 14.05 26.06
C ASN A 647 -28.00 14.45 25.71
N ASP A 648 -28.72 13.56 25.03
CA ASP A 648 -30.17 13.68 24.86
C ASP A 648 -30.86 13.53 26.22
N VAL A 649 -31.86 14.37 26.50
CA VAL A 649 -32.54 14.44 27.82
C VAL A 649 -34.05 14.55 27.67
N ASN A 650 -34.79 14.05 28.67
CA ASN A 650 -36.25 14.17 28.73
C ASN A 650 -36.69 14.96 29.97
N LEU A 651 -37.23 16.16 29.73
CA LEU A 651 -37.54 17.14 30.74
C LEU A 651 -39.06 17.31 30.91
N SER A 652 -39.45 17.55 32.15
CA SER A 652 -40.81 17.94 32.54
C SER A 652 -40.83 19.36 33.09
N THR A 653 -41.85 20.15 32.78
CA THR A 653 -42.02 21.46 33.41
C THR A 653 -42.66 21.31 34.79
N LYS A 654 -41.90 21.63 35.86
CA LYS A 654 -42.45 21.70 37.22
C LYS A 654 -42.83 23.13 37.59
N PHE A 655 -43.98 23.23 38.26
CA PHE A 655 -44.58 24.46 38.76
C PHE A 655 -44.83 24.32 40.26
N VAL A 656 -44.37 25.28 41.06
CA VAL A 656 -44.62 25.32 42.50
C VAL A 656 -45.79 26.29 42.77
N PRO A 657 -46.81 25.92 43.57
CA PRO A 657 -47.90 26.85 43.87
C PRO A 657 -47.35 28.11 44.56
N TYR A 658 -47.77 29.30 44.13
CA TYR A 658 -47.33 30.53 44.81
C TYR A 658 -47.66 30.45 46.30
N SER A 659 -46.67 30.74 47.14
CA SER A 659 -46.83 30.64 48.59
C SER A 659 -47.85 31.67 49.09
N VAL A 660 -48.91 31.16 49.72
CA VAL A 660 -49.90 31.96 50.42
C VAL A 660 -49.58 31.81 51.89
N GLU A 661 -48.84 32.78 52.42
CA GLU A 661 -48.45 32.81 53.83
C GLU A 661 -49.62 33.38 54.63
N ILE A 662 -50.36 32.51 55.31
CA ILE A 662 -51.38 32.95 56.28
C ILE A 662 -50.65 33.43 57.55
N LYS A 663 -50.60 34.74 57.76
CA LYS A 663 -50.18 35.33 59.02
C LYS A 663 -51.37 35.48 59.94
N ILE A 664 -51.57 34.47 60.76
CA ILE A 664 -52.37 34.62 61.98
C ILE A 664 -51.44 35.33 62.97
N GLU A 665 -51.78 36.54 63.41
CA GLU A 665 -50.95 37.29 64.38
C GLU A 665 -50.71 36.47 65.67
N ASP A 666 -51.66 35.59 66.01
CA ASP A 666 -51.52 34.56 67.03
C ASP A 666 -52.49 33.39 66.72
N THR A 667 -51.94 32.19 66.53
CA THR A 667 -52.69 31.00 66.10
C THR A 667 -53.60 30.40 67.17
N SER A 668 -53.46 30.81 68.44
CA SER A 668 -54.48 30.46 69.45
C SER A 668 -55.84 31.10 69.13
N HIS A 669 -55.86 32.10 68.22
CA HIS A 669 -57.04 32.87 67.90
C HIS A 669 -57.99 32.25 66.87
N GLY A 670 -57.53 31.26 66.12
CA GLY A 670 -58.27 30.67 65.03
C GLY A 670 -57.37 29.97 64.05
N SER A 671 -57.94 29.00 63.34
CA SER A 671 -57.31 28.41 62.17
C SER A 671 -57.81 29.08 60.90
N VAL A 672 -57.06 28.94 59.81
CA VAL A 672 -57.53 29.25 58.47
C VAL A 672 -57.46 27.98 57.64
N GLU A 673 -58.60 27.54 57.13
CA GLU A 673 -58.63 26.56 56.06
C GLU A 673 -58.23 27.25 54.76
N VAL A 674 -57.26 26.66 54.06
CA VAL A 674 -56.78 27.14 52.76
C VAL A 674 -57.03 26.04 51.74
N THR A 675 -58.03 26.24 50.88
CA THR A 675 -58.35 25.32 49.78
C THR A 675 -57.73 25.87 48.50
N ARG A 676 -56.80 25.11 47.90
CA ARG A 676 -56.30 25.41 46.55
C ARG A 676 -57.19 24.68 45.54
N ASN A 677 -57.72 25.43 44.57
CA ASN A 677 -58.56 24.91 43.50
C ASN A 677 -57.69 24.56 42.28
N GLU A 678 -58.16 23.66 41.42
CA GLU A 678 -57.41 23.17 40.24
C GLU A 678 -57.10 24.29 39.22
N ASP A 679 -57.90 25.36 39.21
CA ASP A 679 -57.71 26.54 38.35
C ASP A 679 -56.61 27.51 38.84
N GLY A 680 -55.93 27.18 39.96
CA GLY A 680 -54.90 28.00 40.58
C GLY A 680 -55.43 29.07 41.55
N SER A 681 -56.75 29.18 41.73
CA SER A 681 -57.31 30.02 42.78
C SER A 681 -57.13 29.41 44.17
N VAL A 682 -57.07 30.27 45.18
CA VAL A 682 -56.96 29.93 46.59
C VAL A 682 -58.14 30.53 47.33
N THR A 683 -58.91 29.66 47.98
CA THR A 683 -59.99 30.03 48.89
C THR A 683 -59.48 29.96 50.33
N ILE A 684 -59.56 31.08 51.05
CA ILE A 684 -59.23 31.20 52.46
C ILE A 684 -60.51 31.27 53.30
N ASN A 685 -60.56 30.51 54.38
CA ASN A 685 -61.73 30.39 55.27
C ASN A 685 -61.26 30.46 56.74
N ALA A 686 -61.56 31.56 57.42
CA ALA A 686 -61.22 31.78 58.82
C ALA A 686 -62.20 31.05 59.74
N LEU A 687 -61.65 30.21 60.60
CA LEU A 687 -62.36 29.46 61.62
C LEU A 687 -61.87 29.91 63.01
N PRO A 688 -62.56 30.84 63.69
CA PRO A 688 -62.13 31.33 65.00
C PRO A 688 -62.06 30.20 66.04
N SER A 689 -61.00 30.21 66.85
CA SER A 689 -60.83 29.26 67.95
C SER A 689 -61.71 29.66 69.14
N ASN A 690 -61.96 28.71 70.05
CA ASN A 690 -62.83 28.99 71.20
C ASN A 690 -62.19 30.05 72.12
N GLY A 691 -62.87 31.18 72.31
CA GLY A 691 -62.33 32.40 72.95
C GLY A 691 -62.15 33.60 71.99
N TYR A 692 -62.38 33.41 70.69
CA TYR A 692 -61.94 34.35 69.66
C TYR A 692 -62.94 34.54 68.53
N VAL A 693 -62.84 35.66 67.81
CA VAL A 693 -63.70 35.97 66.64
C VAL A 693 -62.91 36.57 65.48
N PHE A 694 -63.29 36.20 64.24
CA PHE A 694 -62.72 36.73 63.00
C PHE A 694 -63.17 38.17 62.75
N LYS A 695 -62.25 39.01 62.29
CA LYS A 695 -62.46 40.43 62.08
C LYS A 695 -62.25 40.87 60.62
N SER A 696 -61.13 40.47 60.01
CA SER A 696 -60.77 40.87 58.65
C SER A 696 -59.55 40.11 58.13
N TRP A 697 -59.48 39.96 56.81
CA TRP A 697 -58.26 39.67 56.06
C TRP A 697 -57.56 40.96 55.65
N SER A 698 -56.22 40.97 55.64
CA SER A 698 -55.40 41.99 54.99
C SER A 698 -54.41 41.29 54.07
N ILE A 699 -54.70 41.36 52.77
CA ILE A 699 -54.00 40.63 51.71
C ILE A 699 -52.97 41.55 51.06
N SER A 700 -51.72 41.13 51.08
CA SER A 700 -50.59 41.87 50.53
C SER A 700 -49.76 41.00 49.60
N GLU A 701 -49.76 41.34 48.32
CA GLU A 701 -48.78 40.87 47.35
C GLU A 701 -47.55 41.80 47.46
N ARG A 702 -46.36 41.23 47.67
CA ARG A 702 -45.20 41.92 48.28
C ARG A 702 -44.54 43.03 47.44
N THR A 703 -45.18 43.44 46.33
CA THR A 703 -44.76 44.54 45.44
C THR A 703 -45.75 45.72 45.39
N ARG A 704 -46.86 45.70 46.16
CA ARG A 704 -47.73 46.86 46.39
C ARG A 704 -47.59 47.38 47.82
N ASP A 705 -47.38 48.68 47.97
CA ASP A 705 -47.36 49.39 49.27
C ASP A 705 -48.76 49.50 49.93
N GLU A 706 -49.81 49.00 49.28
CA GLU A 706 -51.20 49.01 49.78
C GLU A 706 -51.74 47.59 49.92
N ALA A 707 -51.94 47.14 51.16
CA ALA A 707 -52.60 45.87 51.46
C ALA A 707 -54.13 46.00 51.29
N THR A 708 -54.74 45.05 50.57
CA THR A 708 -56.19 45.02 50.34
C THR A 708 -56.89 44.36 51.53
N VAL A 709 -57.72 45.14 52.24
CA VAL A 709 -58.49 44.64 53.38
C VAL A 709 -59.85 44.11 52.92
N VAL A 710 -60.20 42.88 53.33
CA VAL A 710 -61.44 42.20 52.95
C VAL A 710 -62.08 41.56 54.18
N THR A 711 -63.40 41.69 54.32
CA THR A 711 -64.16 41.19 55.47
C THR A 711 -65.00 39.94 55.16
N ASP A 712 -65.03 39.51 53.90
CA ASP A 712 -65.78 38.33 53.48
C ASP A 712 -65.06 37.05 53.94
N ASN A 713 -65.83 36.08 54.43
CA ASN A 713 -65.29 34.83 54.94
C ASN A 713 -66.26 33.67 54.63
N PRO A 714 -65.89 32.69 53.78
CA PRO A 714 -64.62 32.56 53.06
C PRO A 714 -64.42 33.62 51.95
N TYR A 715 -63.18 33.76 51.49
CA TYR A 715 -62.78 34.65 50.39
C TYR A 715 -61.88 33.90 49.38
N THR A 716 -61.99 34.20 48.08
CA THR A 716 -61.23 33.51 47.01
C THR A 716 -60.49 34.49 46.12
N PHE A 717 -59.23 34.21 45.82
CA PHE A 717 -58.38 35.00 44.91
C PHE A 717 -57.40 34.09 44.15
N ILE A 718 -56.81 34.55 43.05
CA ILE A 718 -55.71 33.84 42.36
C ILE A 718 -54.41 34.55 42.76
N PRO A 719 -53.48 33.89 43.49
CA PRO A 719 -52.19 34.48 43.80
C PRO A 719 -51.37 34.70 42.52
N THR A 720 -50.78 35.90 42.36
CA THR A 720 -49.87 36.19 41.23
C THR A 720 -48.40 36.20 41.61
N MET A 721 -48.12 36.16 42.92
CA MET A 721 -46.79 36.03 43.53
C MET A 721 -46.96 35.54 44.99
N HIS A 722 -45.85 35.44 45.74
CA HIS A 722 -45.92 35.25 47.19
C HIS A 722 -46.86 36.27 47.85
N THR A 723 -47.95 35.77 48.41
CA THR A 723 -49.04 36.57 48.99
C THR A 723 -49.06 36.36 50.49
N ILE A 724 -48.91 37.44 51.24
CA ILE A 724 -49.08 37.43 52.69
C ILE A 724 -50.54 37.81 52.98
N VAL A 725 -51.29 36.86 53.53
CA VAL A 725 -52.66 37.07 54.01
C VAL A 725 -52.60 37.16 55.52
N ASN A 726 -52.65 38.38 56.05
CA ASN A 726 -52.80 38.57 57.48
C ASN A 726 -54.28 38.36 57.84
N VAL A 727 -54.54 37.61 58.91
CA VAL A 727 -55.90 37.41 59.43
C VAL A 727 -55.98 37.95 60.85
N THR A 728 -56.89 38.89 61.06
CA THR A 728 -57.13 39.49 62.37
C THR A 728 -58.25 38.72 63.07
N PHE A 729 -57.89 38.10 64.20
CA PHE A 729 -58.80 37.53 65.18
C PHE A 729 -58.49 38.18 66.56
N GLU A 730 -59.46 38.40 67.45
CA GLU A 730 -59.26 39.10 68.76
C GLU A 730 -59.42 38.18 70.00
N LYS A 731 -58.69 38.43 71.12
CA LYS A 731 -58.36 37.40 72.14
C LYS A 731 -59.10 37.23 73.47
N ASP A 732 -59.16 35.96 73.88
CA ASP A 732 -59.37 35.42 75.24
C ASP A 732 -58.27 34.35 75.54
N GLU A 733 -57.46 34.54 76.58
CA GLU A 733 -56.00 34.20 76.62
C GLU A 733 -55.62 32.74 76.99
N THR A 734 -54.51 32.16 76.44
CA THR A 734 -53.39 31.40 77.13
C THR A 734 -52.40 30.62 76.19
N GLU A 735 -51.28 30.07 76.73
CA GLU A 735 -49.97 29.64 76.13
C GLU A 735 -49.96 28.21 75.45
N SER A 736 -48.89 27.57 74.91
CA SER A 736 -47.39 27.66 75.00
C SER A 736 -46.62 26.94 73.83
N THR A 737 -45.29 26.67 73.93
CA THR A 737 -44.37 26.14 72.86
C THR A 737 -43.50 24.90 73.20
N ASP A 738 -43.02 24.15 72.19
CA ASP A 738 -41.98 23.08 72.30
C ASP A 738 -41.17 22.88 70.97
N VAL A 739 -39.96 22.28 71.02
CA VAL A 739 -38.91 22.24 69.95
C VAL A 739 -38.75 20.83 69.33
N GLN A 740 -38.59 20.70 68.00
CA GLN A 740 -38.58 19.38 67.32
C GLN A 740 -37.30 19.03 66.56
N LYS A 741 -36.72 17.85 66.84
CA LYS A 741 -35.45 17.36 66.26
C LYS A 741 -35.62 16.23 65.21
N THR A 742 -36.84 16.04 64.72
CA THR A 742 -37.25 14.85 63.94
C THR A 742 -36.61 14.78 62.55
N ALA A 743 -36.50 15.91 61.85
CA ALA A 743 -35.92 15.98 60.51
C ALA A 743 -34.40 15.70 60.51
N LEU A 744 -33.68 16.22 61.50
CA LEU A 744 -32.24 16.01 61.64
C LEU A 744 -31.87 14.53 61.78
N LYS A 745 -32.68 13.75 62.50
CA LYS A 745 -32.45 12.31 62.64
C LYS A 745 -32.57 11.55 61.32
N LEU A 746 -33.54 11.91 60.48
CA LEU A 746 -33.79 11.24 59.21
C LEU A 746 -32.59 11.37 58.26
N PHE A 747 -32.05 12.57 58.11
CA PHE A 747 -30.87 12.80 57.27
C PHE A 747 -29.61 12.12 57.81
N ILE A 748 -29.42 12.06 59.13
CA ILE A 748 -28.32 11.31 59.77
C ILE A 748 -28.42 9.83 59.41
N ASP A 749 -29.60 9.21 59.57
CA ASP A 749 -29.80 7.78 59.32
C ASP A 749 -29.59 7.43 57.84
N MET A 750 -30.11 8.23 56.91
CA MET A 750 -29.89 8.05 55.48
C MET A 750 -28.41 8.18 55.10
N MET A 751 -27.65 9.08 55.73
CA MET A 751 -26.24 9.28 55.39
C MET A 751 -25.36 8.18 55.99
N ASP A 752 -25.67 7.72 57.21
CA ASP A 752 -25.01 6.55 57.81
C ASP A 752 -25.23 5.27 56.99
N GLU A 753 -26.39 5.12 56.35
CA GLU A 753 -26.64 4.03 55.41
C GLU A 753 -25.70 4.11 54.19
N ASN A 754 -25.53 5.29 53.59
CA ASN A 754 -24.62 5.50 52.46
C ASN A 754 -23.13 5.28 52.83
N VAL A 755 -22.73 5.64 54.05
CA VAL A 755 -21.39 5.29 54.59
C VAL A 755 -21.26 3.78 54.79
N THR A 756 -22.27 3.12 55.35
CA THR A 756 -22.25 1.68 55.66
C THR A 756 -22.27 0.81 54.40
N LEU A 757 -22.93 1.26 53.33
CA LEU A 757 -22.95 0.61 52.03
C LEU A 757 -21.68 0.82 51.19
N GLY A 758 -20.75 1.68 51.66
CA GLY A 758 -19.46 1.91 51.01
C GLY A 758 -19.46 2.97 49.91
N TYR A 759 -20.60 3.56 49.55
CA TYR A 759 -20.68 4.58 48.49
C TYR A 759 -19.80 5.80 48.76
N VAL A 760 -19.62 6.17 50.04
CA VAL A 760 -18.73 7.28 50.45
C VAL A 760 -17.24 6.97 50.24
N ASP A 761 -16.84 5.69 50.08
CA ASP A 761 -15.47 5.31 49.72
C ASP A 761 -15.16 5.41 48.22
N GLU A 762 -16.20 5.55 47.38
CA GLU A 762 -16.07 5.69 45.93
C GLU A 762 -16.00 7.16 45.48
N LEU A 763 -16.28 8.11 46.37
CA LEU A 763 -16.21 9.55 46.08
C LEU A 763 -14.78 10.07 45.94
N ILE A 764 -14.64 11.18 45.19
CA ILE A 764 -13.40 11.96 45.13
C ILE A 764 -13.05 12.55 46.51
N GLY A 765 -11.75 12.74 46.78
CA GLY A 765 -11.22 13.15 48.09
C GLY A 765 -11.96 14.33 48.78
N PRO A 766 -12.19 15.48 48.10
CA PRO A 766 -12.90 16.61 48.69
C PRO A 766 -14.37 16.30 49.04
N ALA A 767 -15.09 15.61 48.14
CA ALA A 767 -16.48 15.23 48.34
C ALA A 767 -16.64 14.26 49.53
N LYS A 768 -15.77 13.25 49.60
CA LYS A 768 -15.70 12.32 50.73
C LYS A 768 -15.45 13.03 52.06
N THR A 769 -14.60 14.06 52.06
CA THR A 769 -14.26 14.82 53.27
C THR A 769 -15.46 15.61 53.79
N GLU A 770 -16.12 16.40 52.94
CA GLU A 770 -17.28 17.22 53.34
C GLU A 770 -18.46 16.35 53.81
N VAL A 771 -18.74 15.22 53.14
CA VAL A 771 -19.78 14.28 53.56
C VAL A 771 -19.54 13.74 54.98
N LEU A 772 -18.30 13.35 55.29
CA LEU A 772 -17.94 12.81 56.60
C LEU A 772 -17.94 13.90 57.70
N GLU A 773 -17.49 15.11 57.39
CA GLU A 773 -17.49 16.24 58.34
C GLU A 773 -18.91 16.74 58.65
N ALA A 774 -19.75 16.94 57.63
CA ALA A 774 -21.15 17.35 57.81
C ALA A 774 -21.95 16.32 58.61
N LEU A 775 -21.72 15.02 58.38
CA LEU A 775 -22.34 13.93 59.16
C LEU A 775 -21.87 13.92 60.62
N ALA A 776 -20.58 14.16 60.88
CA ALA A 776 -20.03 14.23 62.23
C ALA A 776 -20.58 15.43 63.02
N GLU A 777 -20.70 16.60 62.38
CA GLU A 777 -21.35 17.76 62.98
C GLU A 777 -22.83 17.49 63.28
N ALA A 778 -23.58 16.92 62.33
CA ALA A 778 -25.00 16.67 62.49
C ALA A 778 -25.32 15.73 63.64
N LYS A 779 -24.54 14.65 63.83
CA LYS A 779 -24.64 13.78 65.01
C LYS A 779 -24.39 14.55 66.30
N THR A 780 -23.41 15.45 66.32
CA THR A 780 -23.08 16.28 67.48
C THR A 780 -24.22 17.23 67.85
N ILE A 781 -24.87 17.87 66.87
CA ILE A 781 -26.04 18.74 67.09
C ILE A 781 -27.27 17.94 67.52
N TYR A 782 -27.47 16.73 66.96
CA TYR A 782 -28.59 15.87 67.33
C TYR A 782 -28.52 15.38 68.78
N GLU A 783 -27.33 15.03 69.28
CA GLU A 783 -27.11 14.60 70.67
C GLU A 783 -27.12 15.77 71.68
N LYS A 784 -27.00 17.02 71.22
CA LYS A 784 -26.98 18.21 72.09
C LYS A 784 -28.35 18.45 72.71
N VAL A 785 -28.46 18.23 74.02
CA VAL A 785 -29.70 18.30 74.81
C VAL A 785 -30.37 19.67 74.72
N ASP A 786 -29.60 20.75 74.77
CA ASP A 786 -30.02 22.15 74.73
C ASP A 786 -29.93 22.81 73.34
N ALA A 787 -29.80 22.01 72.27
CA ALA A 787 -29.74 22.56 70.91
C ALA A 787 -30.98 23.42 70.58
N THR A 788 -30.74 24.62 70.05
CA THR A 788 -31.83 25.51 69.62
C THR A 788 -32.43 25.02 68.31
N GLU A 789 -33.68 25.42 68.03
CA GLU A 789 -34.34 25.16 66.74
C GLU A 789 -33.51 25.71 65.56
N GLU A 790 -32.77 26.80 65.77
CA GLU A 790 -31.90 27.43 64.77
C GLU A 790 -30.63 26.61 64.49
N GLU A 791 -30.02 26.01 65.53
CA GLU A 791 -28.90 25.07 65.40
C GLU A 791 -29.32 23.76 64.71
N VAL A 792 -30.50 23.24 65.05
CA VAL A 792 -31.07 22.03 64.43
C VAL A 792 -31.35 22.25 62.94
N ASN A 793 -31.94 23.39 62.57
CA ASN A 793 -32.25 23.71 61.18
C ASN A 793 -30.99 23.98 60.33
N ALA A 794 -29.99 24.68 60.86
CA ALA A 794 -28.70 24.86 60.17
C ALA A 794 -28.01 23.51 59.90
N SER A 795 -28.08 22.59 60.86
CA SER A 795 -27.51 21.24 60.73
C SER A 795 -28.24 20.36 59.72
N VAL A 796 -29.57 20.47 59.63
CA VAL A 796 -30.36 19.81 58.56
C VAL A 796 -29.94 20.31 57.18
N ILE A 797 -29.73 21.61 57.02
CA ILE A 797 -29.32 22.21 55.74
C ILE A 797 -27.97 21.67 55.28
N ARG A 798 -26.90 21.80 56.10
CA ARG A 798 -25.55 21.33 55.71
C ARG A 798 -25.54 19.83 55.37
N LEU A 799 -26.24 19.00 56.15
CA LEU A 799 -26.29 17.57 55.86
C LEU A 799 -27.09 17.25 54.58
N SER A 800 -28.14 18.02 54.26
CA SER A 800 -28.87 17.89 53.00
C SER A 800 -28.07 18.37 51.78
N GLU A 801 -27.21 19.38 51.93
CA GLU A 801 -26.27 19.82 50.90
C GLU A 801 -25.19 18.75 50.68
N ALA A 802 -24.68 18.13 51.75
CA ALA A 802 -23.72 17.04 51.68
C ALA A 802 -24.23 15.81 50.90
N PHE A 803 -25.54 15.54 50.89
CA PHE A 803 -26.14 14.49 50.06
C PHE A 803 -25.89 14.68 48.56
N THR A 804 -25.75 15.92 48.09
CA THR A 804 -25.50 16.20 46.66
C THR A 804 -24.11 15.73 46.22
N TYR A 805 -23.13 15.71 47.13
CA TYR A 805 -21.77 15.26 46.86
C TYR A 805 -21.64 13.74 46.70
N LEU A 806 -22.66 12.95 47.05
CA LEU A 806 -22.69 11.50 46.80
C LEU A 806 -22.67 11.14 45.29
N SER A 807 -22.90 12.12 44.42
CA SER A 807 -22.78 11.97 42.95
C SER A 807 -21.34 12.07 42.43
N LEU A 808 -20.39 12.56 43.24
CA LEU A 808 -19.01 12.87 42.81
C LEU A 808 -18.09 11.66 42.96
N VAL A 809 -18.41 10.58 42.23
CA VAL A 809 -17.68 9.31 42.21
C VAL A 809 -16.40 9.41 41.38
N LYS A 810 -15.31 8.81 41.86
CA LYS A 810 -14.01 8.75 41.16
C LYS A 810 -14.10 7.86 39.91
N GLY A 811 -13.54 8.32 38.79
CA GLY A 811 -13.49 7.56 37.54
C GLY A 811 -12.33 6.55 37.47
N ASP A 812 -12.31 5.74 36.40
CA ASP A 812 -11.24 4.76 36.15
C ASP A 812 -10.08 5.37 35.35
N LEU A 813 -8.93 5.51 36.02
CA LEU A 813 -7.70 6.06 35.44
C LEU A 813 -6.94 5.06 34.54
N THR A 814 -7.37 3.80 34.45
CA THR A 814 -6.62 2.71 33.77
C THR A 814 -6.31 3.03 32.31
N LEU A 815 -7.28 3.55 31.54
CA LEU A 815 -7.09 3.89 30.13
C LEU A 815 -6.20 5.13 29.96
N LEU A 816 -6.38 6.15 30.81
CA LEU A 816 -5.57 7.36 30.79
C LEU A 816 -4.11 7.07 31.13
N GLN A 817 -3.84 6.18 32.08
CA GLN A 817 -2.47 5.74 32.41
C GLN A 817 -1.80 5.03 31.24
N GLN A 818 -2.52 4.12 30.55
CA GLN A 818 -1.97 3.40 29.39
C GLN A 818 -1.64 4.33 28.22
N LEU A 819 -2.51 5.31 27.94
CA LEU A 819 -2.27 6.30 26.90
C LEU A 819 -1.12 7.25 27.30
N TYR A 820 -1.12 7.74 28.54
CA TYR A 820 -0.03 8.56 29.08
C TYR A 820 1.32 7.86 28.99
N ASP A 821 1.44 6.60 29.43
CA ASP A 821 2.69 5.84 29.36
C ASP A 821 3.19 5.68 27.92
N THR A 822 2.26 5.49 26.97
CA THR A 822 2.57 5.40 25.53
C THR A 822 3.07 6.74 24.98
N CYS A 823 2.36 7.83 25.28
CA CYS A 823 2.65 9.18 24.82
C CYS A 823 3.94 9.76 25.45
N ASN A 824 4.18 9.47 26.73
CA ASN A 824 5.37 9.89 27.47
C ASN A 824 6.65 9.13 27.07
N ALA A 825 6.50 7.97 26.41
CA ALA A 825 7.63 7.20 25.84
C ALA A 825 8.10 7.70 24.47
N LEU A 826 7.46 8.73 23.89
CA LEU A 826 7.79 9.24 22.56
C LEU A 826 9.09 10.05 22.54
N ASP A 827 9.92 9.79 21.53
CA ASP A 827 11.08 10.60 21.20
C ASP A 827 10.64 11.86 20.42
N LEU A 828 10.32 12.92 21.17
CA LEU A 828 9.79 14.17 20.64
C LEU A 828 10.73 14.93 19.70
N ASP A 829 12.03 14.62 19.64
CA ASP A 829 12.96 15.25 18.70
C ASP A 829 12.71 14.83 17.25
N LYS A 830 12.08 13.67 17.05
CA LYS A 830 11.64 13.15 15.74
C LYS A 830 10.43 13.89 15.14
N TYR A 831 9.82 14.81 15.88
CA TYR A 831 8.63 15.55 15.44
C TYR A 831 8.96 17.03 15.24
N HIS A 832 8.23 17.66 14.32
CA HIS A 832 8.38 19.07 13.99
C HIS A 832 8.07 19.98 15.18
N ASN A 833 8.82 21.07 15.31
CA ASN A 833 8.59 22.07 16.34
C ASN A 833 7.51 23.08 15.92
N GLY A 834 6.58 23.39 16.81
CA GLY A 834 5.49 24.34 16.57
C GLY A 834 4.24 24.02 17.41
N ALA A 835 3.15 24.73 17.13
CA ALA A 835 1.94 24.73 17.95
C ALA A 835 1.34 23.34 18.23
N THR A 836 1.38 22.40 17.27
CA THR A 836 0.84 21.05 17.49
C THR A 836 1.65 20.24 18.51
N LYS A 837 2.98 20.39 18.49
CA LYS A 837 3.89 19.76 19.47
C LYS A 837 3.79 20.43 20.85
N GLU A 838 3.59 21.75 20.88
CA GLU A 838 3.34 22.50 22.12
C GLU A 838 2.02 22.06 22.77
N LEU A 839 0.92 21.99 21.99
CA LEU A 839 -0.38 21.48 22.45
C LEU A 839 -0.31 20.02 22.94
N PHE A 840 0.49 19.16 22.30
CA PHE A 840 0.70 17.79 22.78
C PHE A 840 1.42 17.73 24.13
N ILE A 841 2.40 18.60 24.36
CA ILE A 841 3.08 18.70 25.66
C ILE A 841 2.11 19.21 26.72
N GLU A 842 1.30 20.22 26.42
CA GLU A 842 0.25 20.73 27.33
C GLU A 842 -0.78 19.64 27.68
N ALA A 843 -1.23 18.84 26.69
CA ALA A 843 -2.14 17.71 26.93
C ALA A 843 -1.49 16.59 27.77
N LEU A 844 -0.20 16.32 27.57
CA LEU A 844 0.55 15.32 28.35
C LEU A 844 0.75 15.78 29.81
N GLU A 845 0.98 17.08 30.03
CA GLU A 845 1.02 17.68 31.38
C GLU A 845 -0.37 17.65 32.06
N TYR A 846 -1.45 17.91 31.31
CA TYR A 846 -2.82 17.82 31.83
C TYR A 846 -3.17 16.39 32.27
N ALA A 847 -2.91 15.40 31.40
CA ALA A 847 -3.11 13.99 31.71
C ALA A 847 -2.31 13.54 32.95
N TYR A 848 -1.06 13.99 33.09
CA TYR A 848 -0.26 13.70 34.29
C TYR A 848 -0.86 14.33 35.56
N GLY A 849 -1.42 15.54 35.45
CA GLY A 849 -2.13 16.21 36.55
C GLY A 849 -3.33 15.42 37.04
N ILE A 850 -4.15 14.88 36.13
CA ILE A 850 -5.30 14.03 36.45
C ILE A 850 -4.84 12.70 37.08
N LEU A 851 -3.82 12.04 36.50
CA LEU A 851 -3.28 10.78 37.02
C LEU A 851 -2.64 10.88 38.41
N THR A 852 -2.19 12.07 38.80
CA THR A 852 -1.53 12.32 40.10
C THR A 852 -2.43 13.03 41.12
N LEU A 853 -3.71 13.22 40.81
CA LEU A 853 -4.65 13.94 41.67
C LEU A 853 -4.96 13.17 42.97
N GLU A 854 -4.59 13.74 44.12
CA GLU A 854 -4.80 13.13 45.43
C GLU A 854 -6.29 13.01 45.74
N GLY A 855 -6.78 11.78 45.87
CA GLY A 855 -8.21 11.48 46.07
C GLY A 855 -8.99 11.12 44.80
N GLY A 856 -8.33 11.10 43.62
CA GLY A 856 -8.94 10.73 42.34
C GLY A 856 -9.71 11.85 41.65
N ALA A 857 -9.92 11.69 40.34
CA ALA A 857 -10.63 12.62 39.47
C ALA A 857 -12.02 12.07 39.08
N LEU A 858 -12.91 12.95 38.60
CA LEU A 858 -14.20 12.56 38.04
C LEU A 858 -14.03 12.01 36.62
N GLN A 859 -14.92 11.11 36.18
CA GLN A 859 -14.82 10.50 34.85
C GLN A 859 -14.74 11.53 33.69
N PRO A 860 -15.50 12.65 33.67
CA PRO A 860 -15.37 13.65 32.60
C PRO A 860 -13.98 14.31 32.53
N GLU A 861 -13.28 14.48 33.66
CA GLU A 861 -11.92 15.05 33.68
C GLU A 861 -10.90 14.04 33.09
N ILE A 862 -11.16 12.74 33.27
CA ILE A 862 -10.37 11.65 32.68
C ILE A 862 -10.64 11.53 31.17
N ASP A 863 -11.90 11.66 30.76
CA ASP A 863 -12.32 11.59 29.37
C ASP A 863 -11.80 12.79 28.56
N GLU A 864 -11.85 14.00 29.12
CA GLU A 864 -11.23 15.20 28.54
C GLU A 864 -9.71 15.03 28.39
N ALA A 865 -9.03 14.47 29.40
CA ALA A 865 -7.60 14.20 29.33
C ALA A 865 -7.25 13.15 28.27
N LEU A 866 -8.10 12.12 28.10
CA LEU A 866 -7.97 11.12 27.03
C LEU A 866 -8.18 11.74 25.64
N GLU A 867 -9.21 12.57 25.46
CA GLU A 867 -9.51 13.22 24.18
C GLU A 867 -8.43 14.22 23.77
N ASN A 868 -8.01 15.08 24.69
CA ASN A 868 -6.93 16.05 24.46
C ASN A 868 -5.62 15.35 24.07
N LEU A 869 -5.25 14.28 24.79
CA LEU A 869 -4.00 13.57 24.54
C LEU A 869 -4.04 12.78 23.21
N ASN A 870 -5.16 12.15 22.86
CA ASN A 870 -5.33 11.48 21.57
C ASN A 870 -5.31 12.47 20.39
N THR A 871 -6.08 13.56 20.49
CA THR A 871 -6.22 14.55 19.42
C THR A 871 -4.90 15.26 19.12
N THR A 872 -4.17 15.64 20.16
CA THR A 872 -2.86 16.30 20.00
C THR A 872 -1.77 15.32 19.55
N TYR A 873 -1.80 14.06 19.99
CA TYR A 873 -0.91 12.99 19.50
C TYR A 873 -1.10 12.77 17.99
N ALA A 874 -2.35 12.69 17.51
CA ALA A 874 -2.66 12.56 16.09
C ALA A 874 -2.22 13.78 15.26
N GLY A 875 -2.13 14.96 15.88
CA GLY A 875 -1.63 16.20 15.25
C GLY A 875 -0.11 16.33 15.16
N LEU A 876 0.68 15.37 15.68
CA LEU A 876 2.14 15.40 15.62
C LEU A 876 2.67 15.08 14.21
N VAL A 877 3.43 16.00 13.62
CA VAL A 877 4.03 15.81 12.29
C VAL A 877 5.45 15.28 12.43
N SER A 878 5.69 14.04 12.00
CA SER A 878 7.01 13.40 12.00
C SER A 878 7.97 14.06 10.99
N LYS A 879 9.23 14.26 11.38
CA LYS A 879 10.30 14.72 10.49
C LYS A 879 10.65 13.62 9.47
N PRO A 880 10.93 13.98 8.20
CA PRO A 880 11.30 13.02 7.17
C PRO A 880 12.70 12.44 7.38
N ASP A 881 12.91 11.17 6.99
CA ASP A 881 14.25 10.61 6.88
C ASP A 881 15.06 11.34 5.78
N LYS A 882 16.30 11.66 6.09
CA LYS A 882 17.25 12.35 5.19
C LYS A 882 18.41 11.47 4.76
N SER A 883 18.43 10.18 5.10
CA SER A 883 19.53 9.26 4.81
C SER A 883 19.86 9.19 3.32
N LEU A 884 18.84 9.16 2.45
CA LEU A 884 19.03 9.20 0.99
C LEU A 884 19.59 10.55 0.50
N LEU A 885 19.10 11.66 1.05
CA LEU A 885 19.62 13.00 0.71
C LEU A 885 21.09 13.16 1.13
N ALA A 886 21.45 12.67 2.32
CA ALA A 886 22.83 12.62 2.82
C ALA A 886 23.74 11.79 1.91
N TYR A 887 23.27 10.62 1.47
CA TYR A 887 23.98 9.78 0.52
C TYR A 887 24.22 10.50 -0.82
N LEU A 888 23.18 11.12 -1.39
CA LEU A 888 23.30 11.87 -2.65
C LEU A 888 24.23 13.09 -2.52
N ILE A 889 24.20 13.81 -1.40
CA ILE A 889 25.14 14.89 -1.09
C ILE A 889 26.58 14.37 -1.06
N ASN A 890 26.84 13.22 -0.41
CA ASN A 890 28.17 12.59 -0.41
C ASN A 890 28.62 12.17 -1.82
N VAL A 891 27.72 11.60 -2.63
CA VAL A 891 28.00 11.27 -4.04
C VAL A 891 28.34 12.54 -4.81
N ALA A 892 27.52 13.60 -4.72
CA ALA A 892 27.74 14.86 -5.43
C ALA A 892 29.05 15.54 -5.01
N ASN A 893 29.38 15.57 -3.71
CA ASN A 893 30.68 16.05 -3.20
C ASN A 893 31.85 15.25 -3.80
N SER A 894 31.74 13.92 -3.89
CA SER A 894 32.78 13.10 -4.52
C SER A 894 32.97 13.45 -6.02
N LYS A 895 31.89 13.73 -6.76
CA LYS A 895 31.97 14.16 -8.16
C LYS A 895 32.52 15.58 -8.30
N SER A 896 32.15 16.50 -7.40
CA SER A 896 32.66 17.87 -7.36
C SER A 896 34.16 17.95 -7.12
N SER A 897 34.73 17.02 -6.34
CA SER A 897 36.19 16.90 -6.20
C SER A 897 36.93 16.63 -7.54
N MET A 898 36.22 16.15 -8.57
CA MET A 898 36.75 15.88 -9.91
C MET A 898 36.28 16.89 -10.98
N HIS A 899 35.86 18.10 -10.59
CA HIS A 899 35.22 19.09 -11.47
C HIS A 899 35.92 19.34 -12.82
N GLU A 900 37.26 19.37 -12.85
CA GLU A 900 38.06 19.57 -14.07
C GLU A 900 37.76 18.56 -15.18
N ARG A 901 37.24 17.37 -14.83
CA ARG A 901 36.88 16.30 -15.76
C ARG A 901 35.52 16.50 -16.43
N TYR A 902 34.68 17.42 -15.94
CA TYR A 902 33.30 17.60 -16.39
C TYR A 902 33.11 18.88 -17.21
N THR A 903 32.13 18.90 -18.11
CA THR A 903 31.77 20.10 -18.86
C THR A 903 31.22 21.17 -17.92
N GLU A 904 31.54 22.43 -18.18
CA GLU A 904 31.20 23.56 -17.30
C GLU A 904 29.70 23.64 -17.00
N THR A 905 28.85 23.46 -18.03
CA THR A 905 27.39 23.46 -17.91
C THR A 905 26.85 22.33 -17.01
N SER A 906 27.34 21.10 -17.19
CA SER A 906 26.83 19.96 -16.41
C SER A 906 27.34 19.99 -14.96
N TYR A 907 28.54 20.53 -14.76
CA TYR A 907 29.09 20.75 -13.43
C TYR A 907 28.37 21.88 -12.67
N ALA A 908 28.06 23.00 -13.34
CA ALA A 908 27.31 24.10 -12.73
C ALA A 908 25.93 23.65 -12.21
N ALA A 909 25.22 22.81 -12.97
CA ALA A 909 23.95 22.24 -12.56
C ALA A 909 24.08 21.33 -11.31
N LEU A 910 25.16 20.54 -11.20
CA LEU A 910 25.47 19.76 -10.00
C LEU A 910 25.68 20.66 -8.78
N VAL A 911 26.50 21.72 -8.93
CA VAL A 911 26.81 22.65 -7.83
C VAL A 911 25.55 23.37 -7.34
N GLU A 912 24.66 23.79 -8.23
CA GLU A 912 23.40 24.43 -7.87
C GLU A 912 22.46 23.47 -7.11
N ALA A 913 22.27 22.25 -7.62
CA ALA A 913 21.43 21.24 -6.98
C ALA A 913 22.00 20.80 -5.61
N LEU A 914 23.32 20.63 -5.51
CA LEU A 914 24.03 20.29 -4.28
C LEU A 914 23.86 21.39 -3.22
N SER A 915 23.98 22.67 -3.61
CA SER A 915 23.79 23.80 -2.70
C SER A 915 22.37 23.84 -2.11
N LYS A 916 21.34 23.67 -2.95
CA LYS A 916 19.93 23.61 -2.50
C LYS A 916 19.66 22.39 -1.62
N SER A 917 20.25 21.24 -1.97
CA SER A 917 20.15 20.01 -1.19
C SER A 917 20.79 20.14 0.19
N GLN A 918 21.94 20.80 0.30
CA GLN A 918 22.61 21.04 1.57
C GLN A 918 21.75 21.93 2.49
N VAL A 919 21.12 22.99 1.97
CA VAL A 919 20.20 23.84 2.75
C VAL A 919 19.02 23.05 3.32
N VAL A 920 18.41 22.16 2.52
CA VAL A 920 17.30 21.30 2.98
C VAL A 920 17.79 20.20 3.93
N TYR A 921 19.00 19.69 3.75
CA TYR A 921 19.62 18.72 4.65
C TYR A 921 19.88 19.33 6.03
N ASP A 922 20.51 20.51 6.07
CA ASP A 922 20.89 21.22 7.29
C ASP A 922 19.70 21.82 8.05
N ASN A 923 18.55 22.06 7.41
CA ASN A 923 17.33 22.54 8.06
C ASN A 923 16.68 21.43 8.92
N PRO A 924 16.73 21.48 10.27
CA PRO A 924 16.15 20.43 11.12
C PRO A 924 14.61 20.32 11.03
N GLU A 925 13.95 21.33 10.45
CA GLU A 925 12.50 21.40 10.27
C GLU A 925 12.08 21.32 8.80
N ALA A 926 12.92 20.75 7.91
CA ALA A 926 12.58 20.51 6.52
C ALA A 926 11.41 19.54 6.37
N THR A 927 10.43 19.89 5.54
CA THR A 927 9.26 19.07 5.25
C THR A 927 9.59 17.88 4.33
N LYS A 928 8.74 16.85 4.35
CA LYS A 928 8.88 15.67 3.47
C LYS A 928 9.00 16.05 1.99
N ALA A 929 8.12 16.94 1.52
CA ALA A 929 8.12 17.41 0.13
C ALA A 929 9.40 18.17 -0.26
N GLU A 930 10.00 18.95 0.63
CA GLU A 930 11.28 19.62 0.37
C GLU A 930 12.43 18.60 0.23
N VAL A 931 12.48 17.60 1.12
CA VAL A 931 13.49 16.52 1.07
C VAL A 931 13.35 15.70 -0.22
N GLU A 932 12.13 15.24 -0.54
CA GLU A 932 11.86 14.48 -1.76
C GLU A 932 12.20 15.26 -3.03
N LYS A 933 11.87 16.57 -3.06
CA LYS A 933 12.26 17.43 -4.18
C LYS A 933 13.77 17.51 -4.34
N GLN A 934 14.53 17.68 -3.26
CA GLN A 934 16.00 17.77 -3.35
C GLN A 934 16.66 16.42 -3.68
N VAL A 935 16.11 15.30 -3.21
CA VAL A 935 16.51 13.95 -3.66
C VAL A 935 16.35 13.82 -5.18
N SER A 936 15.23 14.27 -5.74
CA SER A 936 14.97 14.26 -7.18
C SER A 936 15.92 15.19 -7.95
N ASP A 937 15.97 16.49 -7.56
CA ASP A 937 16.80 17.51 -8.20
C ASP A 937 18.29 17.10 -8.24
N LEU A 938 18.84 16.61 -7.11
CA LEU A 938 20.24 16.23 -7.00
C LEU A 938 20.56 14.93 -7.75
N SER A 939 19.67 13.94 -7.72
CA SER A 939 19.80 12.71 -8.51
C SER A 939 19.82 13.01 -10.02
N MET A 940 18.91 13.87 -10.48
CA MET A 940 18.91 14.34 -11.86
C MET A 940 20.22 15.05 -12.23
N ALA A 941 20.71 15.95 -11.38
CA ALA A 941 21.97 16.66 -11.62
C ALA A 941 23.19 15.72 -11.65
N ILE A 942 23.28 14.75 -10.73
CA ILE A 942 24.34 13.71 -10.72
C ILE A 942 24.32 12.88 -12.01
N SER A 943 23.14 12.43 -12.46
CA SER A 943 22.99 11.66 -13.71
C SER A 943 23.21 12.48 -14.98
N SER A 944 23.10 13.81 -14.88
CA SER A 944 23.29 14.76 -15.98
C SER A 944 24.74 15.22 -16.17
N LEU A 945 25.67 14.84 -15.28
CA LEU A 945 27.10 15.10 -15.45
C LEU A 945 27.64 14.54 -16.77
N ARG A 946 28.44 15.33 -17.48
CA ARG A 946 29.10 14.94 -18.74
C ARG A 946 30.59 15.22 -18.66
N LEU A 947 31.41 14.25 -19.07
CA LEU A 947 32.86 14.41 -19.11
C LEU A 947 33.27 15.34 -20.26
N LYS A 948 34.39 16.04 -20.10
CA LYS A 948 35.06 16.74 -21.21
C LYS A 948 35.63 15.74 -22.22
N VAL A 949 35.65 16.11 -23.49
CA VAL A 949 36.29 15.33 -24.55
C VAL A 949 37.79 15.64 -24.57
N ASP A 950 38.63 14.60 -24.49
CA ASP A 950 40.08 14.75 -24.55
C ASP A 950 40.55 15.01 -25.99
N ARG A 951 40.94 16.25 -26.28
CA ARG A 951 41.43 16.68 -27.60
C ARG A 951 42.94 16.48 -27.81
N SER A 952 43.70 16.13 -26.76
CA SER A 952 45.18 16.05 -26.78
C SER A 952 45.73 15.15 -27.90
N TYR A 953 45.00 14.09 -28.23
CA TYR A 953 45.29 13.19 -29.35
C TYR A 953 45.51 13.92 -30.69
N LEU A 954 44.65 14.89 -31.04
CA LEU A 954 44.81 15.65 -32.28
C LEU A 954 45.92 16.70 -32.18
N GLU A 955 46.14 17.28 -31.00
CA GLU A 955 47.24 18.23 -30.76
C GLU A 955 48.61 17.56 -30.95
N GLU A 956 48.82 16.38 -30.35
CA GLU A 956 50.04 15.60 -30.52
C GLU A 956 50.23 15.17 -31.98
N LYS A 957 49.15 14.73 -32.64
CA LYS A 957 49.19 14.28 -34.04
C LYS A 957 49.57 15.41 -35.00
N VAL A 958 48.97 16.59 -34.86
CA VAL A 958 49.34 17.78 -35.65
C VAL A 958 50.79 18.20 -35.38
N LYS A 959 51.19 18.28 -34.11
CA LYS A 959 52.56 18.62 -33.71
C LYS A 959 53.60 17.67 -34.31
N ALA A 960 53.31 16.38 -34.27
CA ALA A 960 54.20 15.35 -34.79
C ALA A 960 54.29 15.42 -36.33
N ILE A 961 53.15 15.60 -37.03
CA ILE A 961 53.13 15.80 -38.50
C ILE A 961 53.90 17.06 -38.91
N LYS A 962 53.73 18.18 -38.19
CA LYS A 962 54.48 19.44 -38.44
C LYS A 962 55.99 19.32 -38.26
N SER A 963 56.49 18.24 -37.64
CA SER A 963 57.93 17.97 -37.50
C SER A 963 58.57 17.27 -38.71
N ILE A 964 57.77 16.84 -39.69
CA ILE A 964 58.24 16.17 -40.90
C ILE A 964 58.89 17.17 -41.87
N SER A 965 60.04 16.81 -42.48
CA SER A 965 60.62 17.58 -43.59
C SER A 965 59.88 17.27 -44.90
N TYR A 966 59.39 18.33 -45.54
CA TYR A 966 58.58 18.24 -46.77
C TYR A 966 59.39 18.33 -48.07
N ASP A 967 60.71 18.51 -48.01
CA ASP A 967 61.56 18.82 -49.18
C ASP A 967 61.52 17.74 -50.28
N MET A 968 61.20 16.50 -49.92
CA MET A 968 61.08 15.37 -50.84
C MET A 968 59.71 15.26 -51.54
N TYR A 969 58.71 16.07 -51.16
CA TYR A 969 57.31 15.90 -51.58
C TYR A 969 56.81 17.03 -52.49
N THR A 970 55.86 16.74 -53.37
CA THR A 970 55.31 17.72 -54.33
C THR A 970 54.59 18.85 -53.60
N GLU A 971 54.76 20.08 -54.06
CA GLU A 971 54.13 21.27 -53.47
C GLU A 971 52.61 21.10 -53.37
N ALA A 972 51.97 20.54 -54.40
CA ALA A 972 50.54 20.27 -54.44
C ALA A 972 50.05 19.22 -53.40
N SER A 973 50.88 18.27 -52.99
CA SER A 973 50.50 17.30 -51.93
C SER A 973 50.76 17.86 -50.53
N VAL A 974 51.83 18.64 -50.35
CA VAL A 974 52.12 19.35 -49.09
C VAL A 974 51.04 20.40 -48.78
N THR A 975 50.54 21.14 -49.78
CA THR A 975 49.43 22.09 -49.58
C THR A 975 48.17 21.42 -49.03
N LYS A 976 47.78 20.25 -49.56
CA LYS A 976 46.62 19.50 -49.06
C LYS A 976 46.80 19.03 -47.62
N LEU A 977 48.02 18.69 -47.21
CA LEU A 977 48.33 18.36 -45.83
C LEU A 977 48.23 19.59 -44.92
N MET A 978 48.67 20.76 -45.36
CA MET A 978 48.52 22.01 -44.61
C MET A 978 47.04 22.41 -44.46
N GLU A 979 46.22 22.24 -45.50
CA GLU A 979 44.76 22.45 -45.43
C GLU A 979 44.06 21.47 -44.46
N ALA A 980 44.54 20.23 -44.35
CA ALA A 980 44.04 19.25 -43.38
C ALA A 980 44.43 19.62 -41.94
N ILE A 981 45.67 20.06 -41.75
CA ILE A 981 46.18 20.58 -40.46
C ILE A 981 45.38 21.80 -40.02
N GLU A 982 45.11 22.75 -40.90
CA GLU A 982 44.37 23.99 -40.58
C GLU A 982 42.95 23.69 -40.07
N LYS A 983 42.26 22.69 -40.64
CA LYS A 983 40.94 22.24 -40.16
C LYS A 983 41.01 21.65 -38.75
N VAL A 984 42.06 20.90 -38.44
CA VAL A 984 42.27 20.32 -37.10
C VAL A 984 42.58 21.42 -36.10
N GLU A 985 43.48 22.35 -36.43
CA GLU A 985 43.82 23.48 -35.56
C GLU A 985 42.65 24.44 -35.33
N ALA A 986 41.79 24.64 -36.33
CA ALA A 986 40.54 25.38 -36.18
C ALA A 986 39.58 24.69 -35.19
N PHE A 987 39.41 23.37 -35.26
CA PHE A 987 38.59 22.63 -34.30
C PHE A 987 39.16 22.66 -32.88
N LEU A 988 40.48 22.49 -32.72
CA LEU A 988 41.14 22.48 -31.41
C LEU A 988 40.85 23.75 -30.59
N ILE A 989 40.71 24.91 -31.25
CA ILE A 989 40.39 26.19 -30.60
C ILE A 989 38.88 26.53 -30.52
N THR A 990 37.97 25.64 -30.96
CA THR A 990 36.52 25.87 -30.79
C THR A 990 36.06 25.65 -29.34
N PRO A 991 35.05 26.39 -28.85
CA PRO A 991 34.44 26.13 -27.54
C PRO A 991 33.93 24.69 -27.38
N GLU A 992 33.85 24.20 -26.14
CA GLU A 992 33.30 22.88 -25.83
C GLU A 992 31.80 22.78 -26.23
N GLY A 993 31.42 21.71 -26.91
CA GLY A 993 30.07 21.42 -27.42
C GLY A 993 29.53 20.06 -26.98
N ASP A 994 28.68 19.44 -27.80
CA ASP A 994 28.17 18.09 -27.50
C ASP A 994 29.28 17.03 -27.61
N ALA A 995 29.41 16.21 -26.57
CA ALA A 995 30.52 15.26 -26.44
C ALA A 995 30.52 14.18 -27.53
N GLN A 996 29.35 13.75 -28.03
CA GLN A 996 29.27 12.77 -29.11
C GLN A 996 29.58 13.41 -30.47
N GLN A 997 29.11 14.64 -30.72
CA GLN A 997 29.46 15.39 -31.91
C GLN A 997 30.96 15.71 -31.96
N GLU A 998 31.56 16.11 -30.84
CA GLU A 998 33.01 16.32 -30.74
C GLU A 998 33.81 15.04 -30.96
N ALA A 999 33.40 13.92 -30.35
CA ALA A 999 34.06 12.63 -30.55
C ALA A 999 34.00 12.18 -32.03
N ASN A 1000 32.86 12.39 -32.70
CA ASN A 1000 32.70 12.11 -34.12
C ASN A 1000 33.56 13.05 -34.99
N MET A 1001 33.61 14.34 -34.66
CA MET A 1001 34.43 15.34 -35.35
C MET A 1001 35.92 15.07 -35.17
N MET A 1002 36.35 14.67 -33.97
CA MET A 1002 37.72 14.22 -33.67
C MET A 1002 38.14 13.05 -34.57
N LEU A 1003 37.26 12.05 -34.74
CA LEU A 1003 37.50 10.90 -35.60
C LEU A 1003 37.55 11.29 -37.09
N GLU A 1004 36.64 12.14 -37.55
CA GLU A 1004 36.61 12.65 -38.93
C GLU A 1004 37.85 13.49 -39.26
N LEU A 1005 38.24 14.41 -38.37
CA LEU A 1005 39.44 15.24 -38.51
C LEU A 1005 40.73 14.42 -38.43
N SER A 1006 40.80 13.42 -37.53
CA SER A 1006 41.91 12.45 -37.51
C SER A 1006 42.05 11.74 -38.84
N LYS A 1007 40.94 11.28 -39.42
CA LYS A 1007 40.92 10.59 -40.71
C LYS A 1007 41.32 11.50 -41.87
N ILE A 1008 40.81 12.73 -41.92
CA ILE A 1008 41.20 13.74 -42.93
C ILE A 1008 42.71 14.01 -42.87
N LEU A 1009 43.26 14.09 -41.65
CA LEU A 1009 44.69 14.30 -41.42
C LEU A 1009 45.52 13.08 -41.86
N ASP A 1010 45.09 11.86 -41.56
CA ASP A 1010 45.74 10.61 -42.00
C ASP A 1010 45.72 10.44 -43.52
N GLU A 1011 44.56 10.70 -44.17
CA GLU A 1011 44.41 10.64 -45.63
C GLU A 1011 45.32 11.66 -46.33
N ALA A 1012 45.48 12.86 -45.76
CA ALA A 1012 46.36 13.89 -46.31
C ALA A 1012 47.86 13.55 -46.13
N VAL A 1013 48.25 12.90 -45.02
CA VAL A 1013 49.62 12.38 -44.82
C VAL A 1013 49.91 11.24 -45.81
N TYR A 1014 48.97 10.31 -45.99
CA TYR A 1014 49.11 9.21 -46.95
C TYR A 1014 49.14 9.70 -48.41
N GLY A 1015 48.45 10.82 -48.70
CA GLY A 1015 48.44 11.49 -50.00
C GLY A 1015 49.70 12.28 -50.36
N LEU A 1016 50.77 12.23 -49.56
CA LEU A 1016 52.04 12.88 -49.86
C LEU A 1016 52.80 12.21 -51.02
N GLU A 1017 52.92 12.91 -52.15
CA GLU A 1017 53.58 12.42 -53.36
C GLU A 1017 55.04 12.84 -53.42
N LYS A 1018 55.98 11.92 -53.70
CA LYS A 1018 57.41 12.27 -53.81
C LYS A 1018 57.75 12.96 -55.13
N LYS A 1019 58.64 13.95 -55.09
CA LYS A 1019 59.24 14.58 -56.29
C LYS A 1019 59.97 13.50 -57.10
N ALA A 1020 59.64 13.37 -58.38
CA ALA A 1020 60.16 12.29 -59.22
C ALA A 1020 61.66 12.46 -59.52
N ASN A 1021 62.46 11.46 -59.16
CA ASN A 1021 63.81 11.21 -59.69
C ASN A 1021 63.89 9.73 -60.07
N GLY A 1022 64.39 9.44 -61.27
CA GLY A 1022 64.31 8.10 -61.85
C GLY A 1022 65.46 7.17 -61.45
N ASP A 1023 65.13 6.01 -60.90
CA ASP A 1023 65.51 4.71 -61.47
C ASP A 1023 64.50 3.63 -61.03
N ALA A 1024 64.38 2.53 -61.77
CA ALA A 1024 63.29 1.55 -61.61
C ALA A 1024 63.76 0.23 -60.98
N SER A 1025 63.20 -0.10 -59.80
CA SER A 1025 63.29 -1.44 -59.20
C SER A 1025 62.10 -1.70 -58.27
N HIS A 1026 61.40 -2.82 -58.45
CA HIS A 1026 60.25 -3.20 -57.63
C HIS A 1026 60.65 -3.77 -56.27
N THR A 1027 60.61 -2.93 -55.23
CA THR A 1027 60.28 -3.32 -53.85
C THR A 1027 59.61 -2.14 -53.15
N LYS A 1028 58.43 -2.33 -52.55
CA LYS A 1028 57.87 -1.32 -51.62
C LYS A 1028 58.84 -1.19 -50.43
N PRO A 1029 59.36 0.00 -50.10
CA PRO A 1029 60.16 0.17 -48.89
C PRO A 1029 59.27 0.07 -47.65
N ASN A 1030 59.81 -0.48 -46.55
CA ASN A 1030 59.21 -0.31 -45.23
C ASN A 1030 59.09 1.18 -44.92
N HIS A 1031 57.95 1.59 -44.36
CA HIS A 1031 57.75 2.94 -43.82
C HIS A 1031 58.20 2.96 -42.35
N PRO A 1032 58.62 4.12 -41.78
CA PRO A 1032 58.93 4.22 -40.36
C PRO A 1032 57.67 4.02 -39.51
N ASP A 1033 57.82 3.40 -38.36
CA ASP A 1033 56.73 3.18 -37.41
C ASP A 1033 56.14 4.50 -36.93
N TYR A 1034 54.86 4.71 -37.23
CA TYR A 1034 54.07 5.83 -36.73
C TYR A 1034 52.85 5.25 -36.00
N VAL A 1035 53.09 4.75 -34.78
CA VAL A 1035 52.06 4.17 -33.92
C VAL A 1035 51.26 5.30 -33.28
N ILE A 1036 50.02 5.48 -33.73
CA ILE A 1036 49.07 6.43 -33.15
C ILE A 1036 47.81 5.67 -32.72
N SER A 1037 47.51 5.76 -31.43
CA SER A 1037 46.44 5.06 -30.72
C SER A 1037 45.16 5.89 -30.71
N ASN A 1038 44.09 5.43 -31.37
CA ASN A 1038 42.80 6.13 -31.33
C ASN A 1038 42.28 6.27 -29.89
N PRO A 1039 41.65 7.41 -29.52
CA PRO A 1039 40.85 7.49 -28.30
C PRO A 1039 39.61 6.61 -28.44
N SER A 1040 39.29 5.85 -27.39
CA SER A 1040 38.11 4.98 -27.35
C SER A 1040 36.83 5.82 -27.24
N VAL A 1041 36.03 5.85 -28.30
CA VAL A 1041 34.64 6.30 -28.24
C VAL A 1041 33.76 5.06 -28.15
N ASP A 1042 32.97 4.95 -27.08
CA ASP A 1042 32.07 3.83 -26.85
C ASP A 1042 30.81 3.98 -27.71
N THR A 1043 30.87 3.50 -28.96
CA THR A 1043 29.70 3.43 -29.86
C THR A 1043 29.35 1.99 -30.19
N LYS A 1044 28.49 1.39 -29.37
CA LYS A 1044 27.64 0.27 -29.81
C LYS A 1044 26.34 0.83 -30.40
N ASP A 1045 26.24 0.91 -31.73
CA ASP A 1045 25.08 0.34 -32.43
C ASP A 1045 25.33 0.14 -33.95
N GLY A 1046 24.61 -0.81 -34.54
CA GLY A 1046 24.46 -1.02 -35.97
C GLY A 1046 24.38 -2.50 -36.37
N SER A 1047 23.49 -2.94 -37.28
CA SER A 1047 22.32 -2.31 -37.93
C SER A 1047 21.52 -3.42 -38.67
N SER A 1048 20.30 -3.30 -39.20
CA SER A 1048 19.31 -2.20 -39.34
C SER A 1048 17.88 -2.85 -39.36
N THR A 1049 16.75 -2.22 -39.69
CA THR A 1049 16.31 -1.58 -40.97
C THR A 1049 15.18 -0.56 -40.76
N LYS A 1050 15.03 0.38 -41.72
CA LYS A 1050 14.08 1.52 -41.76
C LYS A 1050 12.57 1.13 -41.62
N PRO A 1051 11.70 2.06 -41.15
CA PRO A 1051 11.02 2.97 -42.10
C PRO A 1051 10.95 4.45 -41.70
N SER A 1052 10.53 5.21 -42.71
CA SER A 1052 10.41 6.66 -42.93
C SER A 1052 9.19 7.37 -42.30
N LYS A 1053 9.34 8.68 -42.03
CA LYS A 1053 8.41 9.84 -42.27
C LYS A 1053 6.89 9.65 -42.00
N ASN A 1054 6.14 10.52 -41.34
CA ASN A 1054 6.26 11.95 -40.92
C ASN A 1054 5.23 12.20 -39.80
N VAL A 1055 5.41 13.19 -38.91
CA VAL A 1055 4.46 14.30 -38.60
C VAL A 1055 5.29 15.48 -38.05
N ASN A 1056 4.83 16.72 -38.27
CA ASN A 1056 5.54 17.98 -38.02
C ASN A 1056 5.64 18.42 -36.55
N SER A 1057 6.65 19.27 -36.32
CA SER A 1057 6.82 20.22 -35.23
C SER A 1057 5.97 21.50 -35.36
N GLY A 1058 5.85 22.25 -34.26
CA GLY A 1058 5.38 23.65 -34.22
C GLY A 1058 4.19 23.82 -33.25
N ASP A 1059 4.15 24.80 -32.33
CA ASP A 1059 5.08 25.93 -32.09
C ASP A 1059 5.14 26.31 -30.60
N GLU A 1060 6.25 26.92 -30.19
CA GLU A 1060 6.32 27.76 -28.99
C GLU A 1060 5.58 29.09 -29.23
N THR A 1061 4.94 29.65 -28.21
CA THR A 1061 4.78 31.13 -28.10
C THR A 1061 4.84 31.58 -26.65
N GLN A 1062 5.43 32.77 -26.44
CA GLN A 1062 5.80 33.32 -25.13
C GLN A 1062 4.71 34.19 -24.48
N SER A 1063 4.81 34.32 -23.16
CA SER A 1063 4.56 35.52 -22.35
C SER A 1063 3.16 36.15 -22.32
N GLY A 1064 2.64 36.38 -21.11
CA GLY A 1064 1.43 37.16 -20.87
C GLY A 1064 1.18 37.47 -19.38
N THR A 1065 1.95 38.40 -18.80
CA THR A 1065 1.70 38.94 -17.45
C THR A 1065 0.54 39.95 -17.44
N LEU A 1066 -0.43 39.78 -16.53
CA LEU A 1066 -1.39 40.76 -15.95
C LEU A 1066 -2.46 39.95 -15.17
N GLY A 1067 -2.89 40.23 -13.93
CA GLY A 1067 -2.43 41.16 -12.91
C GLY A 1067 -3.43 41.25 -11.73
N LEU A 1068 -2.92 41.21 -10.48
CA LEU A 1068 -3.39 41.88 -9.24
C LEU A 1068 -4.90 42.07 -8.90
N ILE A 1069 -5.19 41.97 -7.58
CA ILE A 1069 -6.45 42.34 -6.84
C ILE A 1069 -7.50 41.21 -6.78
N CYS A 1070 -8.07 40.77 -5.65
CA CYS A 1070 -8.26 41.38 -4.31
C CYS A 1070 -7.61 40.62 -3.13
N ILE A 1071 -7.20 41.37 -2.10
CA ILE A 1071 -7.04 40.88 -0.72
C ILE A 1071 -8.03 41.65 0.15
N SER A 1072 -8.96 40.96 0.82
CA SER A 1072 -9.61 41.47 2.03
C SER A 1072 -10.49 40.43 2.74
N SER A 1073 -10.21 40.28 4.04
CA SER A 1073 -11.05 39.75 5.14
C SER A 1073 -11.12 38.21 5.32
N LEU A 1074 -11.08 37.66 6.54
CA LEU A 1074 -10.90 38.26 7.89
C LEU A 1074 -9.63 37.72 8.58
N LEU A 1075 -8.83 38.64 9.15
CA LEU A 1075 -7.94 38.33 10.27
C LEU A 1075 -8.48 39.08 11.49
N GLY A 1076 -9.14 38.36 12.40
CA GLY A 1076 -9.65 38.98 13.63
C GLY A 1076 -10.82 38.26 14.29
N VAL A 1077 -10.57 37.13 14.96
CA VAL A 1077 -10.67 36.99 16.43
C VAL A 1077 -9.74 35.84 16.86
N MET A 1078 -8.43 36.11 16.98
CA MET A 1078 -7.48 35.17 17.62
C MET A 1078 -6.48 35.90 18.53
N ILE A 1079 -6.90 37.04 19.11
CA ILE A 1079 -6.17 37.78 20.14
C ILE A 1079 -7.19 38.33 21.14
N LEU A 1080 -7.83 37.48 21.95
CA LEU A 1080 -8.65 37.95 23.08
C LEU A 1080 -8.94 36.96 24.24
N LEU A 1081 -8.39 35.73 24.27
CA LEU A 1081 -8.67 34.77 25.36
C LEU A 1081 -7.47 34.29 26.21
N PHE A 1082 -6.26 34.80 26.00
CA PHE A 1082 -5.09 34.50 26.88
C PHE A 1082 -4.76 35.59 27.92
N LYS A 1083 -5.74 36.41 28.33
CA LYS A 1083 -5.62 37.33 29.48
C LYS A 1083 -6.95 37.52 30.25
N LYS A 1084 -7.30 36.55 31.11
CA LYS A 1084 -7.78 36.76 32.50
C LYS A 1084 -8.30 35.47 33.17
N LYS A 1085 -7.44 34.77 33.92
CA LYS A 1085 -7.73 34.35 35.30
C LYS A 1085 -6.47 33.84 36.01
N LYS A 1086 -5.80 34.77 36.67
CA LYS A 1086 -5.08 34.51 37.92
C LYS A 1086 -5.87 35.26 39.00
N GLU A 1087 -5.94 34.73 40.23
CA GLU A 1087 -6.97 35.01 41.27
C GLU A 1087 -8.31 34.31 40.94
N ARG A 1088 -8.68 33.20 41.61
CA ARG A 1088 -8.73 32.98 43.06
C ARG A 1088 -8.38 31.54 43.45
N ILE A 1089 -7.47 31.42 44.41
CA ILE A 1089 -7.71 30.67 45.66
C ILE A 1089 -8.46 31.65 46.58
#